data_AF-S4RCY9-F1
#
_entry.id   AF-S4RCY9-F1
#
_cell.length_a   1.000
_cell.length_b   1.000
_cell.length_c   1.000
_cell.angle_alpha   90.00
_cell.angle_beta   90.00
_cell.angle_gamma   90.00
#
_symmetry.space_group_name_H-M   'P 1'
#
loop_
_entity.id
_entity.type
_entity.pdbx_description
1 polymer ?
#
loop_
_entity_poly.entity_id
_entity_poly.type
_entity_poly.pdbx_seq_one_letter_code
_entity_poly.pdbx_strand_id
1 'polypeptide(L)'
;LQLPADSNKMHHAGEGLHRPVTASLSGCSIASESESSSLSDIFQRRLRVALQTESELGDMDLTGLTETVVDSDEDDEEDLDQASMSVSSRDMVRDCVFRRGSFLRRELCASMVFAVVEKAGTVVLRDGEELDSWCVILNGSVEISRADGRTETLCMGNCFGVSPSMEKELMTGVMKTKVDDCQFVCIAQKDYCRILNKVERNMQKVEEEGEIVMVKEHRELDRTGTRKGHIVIKGTPERLINHLVEEHSVVDPTYVEDFLLTYRTFQPHGLDIGKRLLQWFNDSSLRDKVTRVVLLWVNNHFNDFESDPDLMQFLENFESCLEREKMHGHLRLLNIACAAKARVRHVTVRRASRESPLGFKLDGGQDRGFPLYVSSLDLQSKASESGLKRGDQILEVNGQNFDNVLLSQAMDIMKKSTHLSITVKNNLLSYKEICHRLEEEQTSGVQHKPRIADKRYSIPDLTVQLELPPGHERSKDKKGNSMGKSKLKKLMTKSKINLLPTKPSRCEAQPLGSTRSRACVPCPAPLPTPASLSSSNPDLVQCHGTAELGTAPGDIPDQVVKVYRADQSSRYVMVSRESSAREVVLAALREFQVCEAAEAYSLCEVSVSPEGFIKQRRLPDHLNKLAESIQLNARYYLKNNSQTEPLCSDEHAQELLKESQISLLQLSTLEVATQISIRDFQIFRSIEPTEYVANLFRLGGAAACEHLQAFEETLNRETFWVPSEVLRETGLLKRVKLIKHYLKIALNCRDSRNFNSMFAIISGLSHSSVMRLRSAWDKLPSKYEKLFSDLQDLFDPSRNMAKYRNLLSSPSLQPPIIPLFPVVKKDLTFLHDGNDSRVEGLVNFEKLRMIAKEVRHVGRLASANQDPAVMFRHR
;
A
#
# COMPACT_ATOMS: atom_id res chain seq x y z
N LEU A 1 -26.68 1.13 41.26
CA LEU A 1 -27.62 0.19 41.94
C LEU A 1 -29.04 0.60 41.56
N GLN A 2 -29.71 -0.29 40.84
CA GLN A 2 -31.14 -0.42 40.46
C GLN A 2 -32.08 0.80 40.44
N LEU A 3 -32.65 1.03 39.24
CA LEU A 3 -33.97 1.64 39.01
C LEU A 3 -35.10 0.71 39.52
N PRO A 4 -36.32 1.25 39.64
CA PRO A 4 -37.42 0.61 38.92
C PRO A 4 -38.34 1.58 38.16
N ALA A 5 -38.94 1.03 37.11
CA ALA A 5 -40.03 1.57 36.32
C ALA A 5 -41.38 1.41 37.06
N ASP A 6 -42.37 2.26 36.78
CA ASP A 6 -43.64 1.76 36.24
C ASP A 6 -44.59 2.83 35.65
N SER A 7 -45.52 2.31 34.87
CA SER A 7 -46.28 2.88 33.76
C SER A 7 -47.65 3.50 34.09
N ASN A 8 -48.05 4.50 33.30
CA ASN A 8 -49.40 4.80 32.74
C ASN A 8 -50.70 4.85 33.59
N LYS A 9 -51.42 5.99 33.48
CA LYS A 9 -52.81 6.09 32.93
C LYS A 9 -53.40 7.51 33.12
N MET A 10 -53.88 8.15 32.05
CA MET A 10 -55.33 8.43 31.81
C MET A 10 -55.59 9.31 30.58
N HIS A 11 -56.64 8.94 29.85
CA HIS A 11 -57.14 9.43 28.57
C HIS A 11 -58.26 10.47 28.66
N HIS A 12 -58.57 11.04 27.48
CA HIS A 12 -59.88 11.45 26.89
C HIS A 12 -60.15 12.98 26.84
N ALA A 13 -60.17 13.60 25.65
CA ALA A 13 -61.14 13.58 24.51
C ALA A 13 -62.20 14.70 24.68
N GLY A 14 -62.68 15.43 23.67
CA GLY A 14 -62.50 15.42 22.21
C GLY A 14 -63.38 16.48 21.52
N GLU A 15 -63.45 16.39 20.18
CA GLU A 15 -64.49 16.89 19.24
C GLU A 15 -64.54 18.40 18.87
N GLY A 16 -64.71 18.82 17.60
CA GLY A 16 -64.85 18.12 16.32
C GLY A 16 -65.24 19.05 15.13
N LEU A 17 -64.92 18.57 13.90
CA LEU A 17 -65.71 18.64 12.63
C LEU A 17 -65.89 20.01 11.90
N HIS A 18 -65.82 20.21 10.57
CA HIS A 18 -66.00 19.39 9.33
C HIS A 18 -65.40 20.15 8.08
N ARG A 19 -64.52 19.56 7.23
CA ARG A 19 -64.70 18.83 5.92
C ARG A 19 -64.88 19.71 4.64
N PRO A 20 -64.64 19.26 3.36
CA PRO A 20 -64.21 17.94 2.80
C PRO A 20 -63.12 17.95 1.65
N VAL A 21 -62.26 16.90 1.47
CA VAL A 21 -62.21 15.85 0.36
C VAL A 21 -61.65 16.36 -1.00
N THR A 22 -60.64 15.82 -1.73
CA THR A 22 -59.92 14.52 -1.89
C THR A 22 -58.62 14.70 -2.71
N ALA A 23 -57.45 14.15 -2.30
CA ALA A 23 -56.76 12.89 -2.73
C ALA A 23 -55.81 13.05 -3.95
N SER A 24 -54.57 12.52 -4.02
CA SER A 24 -54.06 11.21 -3.59
C SER A 24 -52.51 11.06 -3.58
N LEU A 25 -51.99 10.42 -2.51
CA LEU A 25 -50.92 9.39 -2.40
C LEU A 25 -49.42 9.60 -2.77
N SER A 26 -48.61 9.02 -1.86
CA SER A 26 -47.20 8.55 -1.90
C SER A 26 -46.14 9.57 -1.45
N GLY A 27 -45.17 9.29 -0.57
CA GLY A 27 -44.76 8.05 0.09
C GLY A 27 -43.22 7.93 0.05
N CYS A 28 -42.60 7.77 1.23
CA CYS A 28 -41.25 7.26 1.50
C CYS A 28 -40.04 8.23 1.62
N SER A 29 -39.63 8.36 2.89
CA SER A 29 -38.31 7.96 3.43
C SER A 29 -37.07 8.80 3.12
N ILE A 30 -36.71 9.61 4.12
CA ILE A 30 -35.39 10.21 4.32
C ILE A 30 -34.41 9.09 4.70
N ALA A 31 -33.55 8.72 3.74
CA ALA A 31 -32.36 7.93 4.01
C ALA A 31 -31.22 8.90 4.42
N SER A 32 -30.59 8.59 5.54
CA SER A 32 -29.41 9.25 6.09
C SER A 32 -28.18 8.96 5.22
N GLU A 33 -27.73 9.96 4.46
CA GLU A 33 -26.40 9.99 3.82
C GLU A 33 -25.43 10.76 4.72
N SER A 34 -24.53 10.03 5.38
CA SER A 34 -23.37 10.60 6.04
C SER A 34 -22.25 10.81 5.02
N GLU A 35 -22.28 11.95 4.31
CA GLU A 35 -21.13 12.45 3.55
C GLU A 35 -20.06 12.98 4.52
N SER A 36 -19.08 12.14 4.88
CA SER A 36 -17.83 12.60 5.47
C SER A 36 -16.93 13.15 4.37
N SER A 37 -17.04 14.44 4.07
CA SER A 37 -16.17 15.11 3.07
C SER A 37 -14.70 14.99 3.47
N SER A 38 -13.92 14.20 2.73
CA SER A 38 -12.49 14.01 2.94
C SER A 38 -11.71 15.21 2.39
N LEU A 39 -10.52 15.51 2.92
CA LEU A 39 -9.59 16.47 2.33
C LEU A 39 -9.23 16.11 0.87
N SER A 40 -9.38 14.84 0.47
CA SER A 40 -9.29 14.42 -0.93
C SER A 40 -10.39 15.05 -1.79
N ASP A 41 -11.60 15.25 -1.25
CA ASP A 41 -12.70 15.96 -1.94
C ASP A 41 -12.48 17.47 -1.98
N ILE A 42 -11.84 18.04 -0.96
CA ILE A 42 -11.46 19.46 -0.92
C ILE A 42 -10.30 19.73 -1.89
N PHE A 43 -9.31 18.83 -1.96
CA PHE A 43 -8.24 18.89 -2.96
C PHE A 43 -8.79 18.63 -4.36
N GLN A 44 -9.71 17.68 -4.54
CA GLN A 44 -10.39 17.48 -5.81
C GLN A 44 -11.25 18.70 -6.20
N ARG A 45 -11.94 19.35 -5.26
CA ARG A 45 -12.68 20.60 -5.51
C ARG A 45 -11.72 21.74 -5.86
N ARG A 46 -10.60 21.90 -5.16
CA ARG A 46 -9.59 22.93 -5.49
C ARG A 46 -8.86 22.65 -6.80
N LEU A 47 -8.57 21.39 -7.12
CA LEU A 47 -8.00 20.97 -8.40
C LEU A 47 -9.03 21.14 -9.53
N ARG A 48 -10.31 20.86 -9.28
CA ARG A 48 -11.42 21.08 -10.21
C ARG A 48 -11.66 22.57 -10.44
N VAL A 49 -11.59 23.39 -9.39
CA VAL A 49 -11.67 24.87 -9.47
C VAL A 49 -10.45 25.43 -10.18
N ALA A 50 -9.23 24.93 -9.93
CA ALA A 50 -8.01 25.33 -10.65
C ALA A 50 -8.08 24.98 -12.15
N LEU A 51 -8.63 23.81 -12.49
CA LEU A 51 -8.86 23.40 -13.88
C LEU A 51 -10.04 24.12 -14.55
N GLN A 52 -11.00 24.63 -13.76
CA GLN A 52 -12.08 25.50 -14.24
C GLN A 52 -11.61 26.94 -14.42
N THR A 53 -10.66 27.42 -13.61
CA THR A 53 -10.08 28.77 -13.73
C THR A 53 -8.99 28.87 -14.80
N GLU A 54 -8.37 27.76 -15.23
CA GLU A 54 -7.54 27.75 -16.46
C GLU A 54 -8.37 27.81 -17.77
N SER A 55 -9.71 27.76 -17.69
CA SER A 55 -10.61 27.97 -18.83
C SER A 55 -10.94 29.45 -19.09
N GLU A 56 -10.55 30.36 -18.20
CA GLU A 56 -10.84 31.78 -18.32
C GLU A 56 -9.57 32.61 -18.03
N LEU A 57 -9.16 33.35 -19.06
CA LEU A 57 -8.11 34.38 -19.11
C LEU A 57 -6.64 33.93 -18.96
N GLY A 58 -5.99 33.81 -20.12
CA GLY A 58 -4.69 34.46 -20.29
C GLY A 58 -4.91 35.87 -20.84
N ASP A 59 -4.72 36.88 -19.99
CA ASP A 59 -4.19 38.16 -20.48
C ASP A 59 -3.35 38.83 -19.38
N MET A 60 -2.17 39.30 -19.77
CA MET A 60 -1.20 39.95 -18.89
C MET A 60 -1.56 41.42 -18.68
N ASP A 61 -1.40 41.85 -17.42
CA ASP A 61 -1.54 43.19 -16.85
C ASP A 61 -1.07 44.37 -17.73
N LEU A 62 -1.91 45.42 -17.83
CA LEU A 62 -1.48 46.80 -18.09
C LEU A 62 -2.27 47.80 -17.23
N THR A 63 -1.64 48.19 -16.12
CA THR A 63 -1.65 49.54 -15.49
C THR A 63 -2.85 49.94 -14.64
N GLY A 64 -2.55 50.39 -13.41
CA GLY A 64 -3.53 50.74 -12.40
C GLY A 64 -4.19 52.12 -12.54
N LEU A 65 -5.30 52.29 -11.83
CA LEU A 65 -5.60 53.40 -10.92
C LEU A 65 -6.96 53.19 -10.23
N THR A 66 -6.94 53.39 -8.91
CA THR A 66 -7.98 53.93 -7.99
C THR A 66 -9.28 53.18 -7.67
N GLU A 67 -9.51 53.16 -6.36
CA GLU A 67 -10.69 52.76 -5.57
C GLU A 67 -12.00 53.41 -6.02
N THR A 68 -13.12 52.68 -5.90
CA THR A 68 -14.32 53.13 -5.16
C THR A 68 -15.25 51.96 -4.84
N VAL A 69 -15.80 51.98 -3.63
CA VAL A 69 -16.88 51.15 -3.08
C VAL A 69 -18.23 51.60 -3.66
N VAL A 70 -19.11 50.68 -4.08
CA VAL A 70 -20.57 50.73 -3.83
C VAL A 70 -21.20 49.33 -3.97
N ASP A 71 -21.99 48.95 -2.97
CA ASP A 71 -23.06 47.94 -3.01
C ASP A 71 -24.02 48.17 -4.20
N SER A 72 -24.61 47.09 -4.73
CA SER A 72 -26.05 46.99 -5.00
C SER A 72 -26.38 45.53 -5.33
N ASP A 73 -27.12 44.90 -4.43
CA ASP A 73 -28.04 43.81 -4.76
C ASP A 73 -29.02 44.29 -5.85
N GLU A 74 -29.37 43.43 -6.81
CA GLU A 74 -30.75 43.16 -7.20
C GLU A 74 -30.82 42.00 -8.21
N ASP A 75 -31.91 41.26 -8.05
CA ASP A 75 -32.29 40.01 -8.69
C ASP A 75 -32.44 40.09 -10.21
N ASP A 76 -32.18 38.98 -10.90
CA ASP A 76 -32.93 38.54 -12.07
C ASP A 76 -32.74 37.01 -12.22
N GLU A 77 -33.57 36.27 -11.49
CA GLU A 77 -33.91 34.88 -11.79
C GLU A 77 -34.92 34.88 -12.96
N GLU A 78 -34.47 34.56 -14.17
CA GLU A 78 -35.31 34.00 -15.24
C GLU A 78 -34.41 33.54 -16.41
N ASP A 79 -34.17 32.22 -16.51
CA ASP A 79 -33.98 31.42 -17.75
C ASP A 79 -33.28 30.07 -17.45
N LEU A 80 -33.91 29.27 -16.59
CA LEU A 80 -33.56 27.85 -16.37
C LEU A 80 -34.52 26.95 -17.13
N ASP A 81 -34.59 27.04 -18.46
CA ASP A 81 -35.30 26.01 -19.26
C ASP A 81 -34.73 25.76 -20.67
N GLN A 82 -33.49 26.17 -20.95
CA GLN A 82 -32.82 25.91 -22.24
C GLN A 82 -31.52 25.09 -22.12
N ALA A 83 -31.36 24.29 -21.06
CA ALA A 83 -30.19 23.43 -20.85
C ALA A 83 -30.45 21.93 -21.12
N SER A 84 -31.64 21.53 -21.57
CA SER A 84 -32.00 20.12 -21.79
C SER A 84 -31.73 19.59 -23.21
N MET A 85 -31.25 20.44 -24.13
CA MET A 85 -30.95 20.06 -25.52
C MET A 85 -29.52 20.43 -25.93
N SER A 86 -28.50 19.81 -25.31
CA SER A 86 -27.15 19.69 -25.91
C SER A 86 -26.21 18.69 -25.21
N VAL A 87 -26.72 17.86 -24.30
CA VAL A 87 -25.90 16.84 -23.59
C VAL A 87 -25.44 15.72 -24.54
N SER A 88 -26.20 15.43 -25.60
CA SER A 88 -25.91 14.34 -26.55
C SER A 88 -24.66 14.53 -27.42
N SER A 89 -24.18 15.77 -27.64
CA SER A 89 -23.12 16.04 -28.63
C SER A 89 -21.73 16.22 -28.01
N ARG A 90 -21.65 16.44 -26.69
CA ARG A 90 -20.39 16.41 -25.93
C ARG A 90 -19.88 14.98 -25.68
N ASP A 91 -20.75 13.98 -25.87
CA ASP A 91 -20.44 12.57 -25.59
C ASP A 91 -19.66 11.88 -26.71
N MET A 92 -19.76 12.26 -27.99
CA MET A 92 -19.17 11.45 -29.06
C MET A 92 -17.64 11.49 -29.15
N VAL A 93 -16.96 12.61 -28.88
CA VAL A 93 -15.47 12.67 -28.87
C VAL A 93 -14.92 12.01 -27.61
N ARG A 94 -15.61 12.19 -26.47
CA ARG A 94 -15.27 11.53 -25.20
C ARG A 94 -15.50 10.02 -25.28
N ASP A 95 -16.55 9.58 -25.96
CA ASP A 95 -16.83 8.17 -26.25
C ASP A 95 -15.91 7.58 -27.32
N CYS A 96 -15.55 8.33 -28.36
CA CYS A 96 -14.70 7.82 -29.44
C CYS A 96 -13.20 7.85 -29.13
N VAL A 97 -12.73 8.82 -28.35
CA VAL A 97 -11.29 9.01 -28.07
C VAL A 97 -10.93 8.61 -26.63
N PHE A 98 -11.79 8.86 -25.64
CA PHE A 98 -11.48 8.55 -24.24
C PHE A 98 -12.00 7.19 -23.75
N ARG A 99 -13.19 6.73 -24.19
CA ARG A 99 -13.72 5.39 -23.85
C ARG A 99 -13.18 4.25 -24.71
N ARG A 100 -12.55 4.52 -25.86
CA ARG A 100 -11.99 3.48 -26.75
C ARG A 100 -10.54 3.13 -26.41
N GLY A 101 -10.16 1.90 -26.72
CA GLY A 101 -8.87 1.29 -26.35
C GLY A 101 -7.64 2.09 -26.82
N SER A 102 -6.53 1.95 -26.11
CA SER A 102 -5.27 2.70 -26.35
C SER A 102 -4.74 2.60 -27.79
N PHE A 103 -5.05 1.51 -28.49
CA PHE A 103 -4.69 1.29 -29.89
C PHE A 103 -5.37 2.28 -30.85
N LEU A 104 -6.69 2.46 -30.70
CA LEU A 104 -7.46 3.36 -31.57
C LEU A 104 -6.94 4.80 -31.45
N ARG A 105 -6.69 5.27 -30.22
CA ARG A 105 -6.12 6.60 -29.97
C ARG A 105 -4.79 6.80 -30.71
N ARG A 106 -3.91 5.79 -30.67
CA ARG A 106 -2.60 5.87 -31.32
C ARG A 106 -2.72 5.95 -32.84
N GLU A 107 -3.59 5.14 -33.45
CA GLU A 107 -3.81 5.14 -34.90
C GLU A 107 -4.51 6.42 -35.38
N LEU A 108 -5.48 6.91 -34.61
CA LEU A 108 -6.12 8.21 -34.86
C LEU A 108 -5.08 9.32 -34.79
N CYS A 109 -4.29 9.42 -33.71
CA CYS A 109 -3.23 10.42 -33.58
C CYS A 109 -2.19 10.36 -34.71
N ALA A 110 -1.91 9.18 -35.28
CA ALA A 110 -0.99 9.04 -36.40
C ALA A 110 -1.57 9.55 -37.74
N SER A 111 -2.89 9.70 -37.83
CA SER A 111 -3.61 10.12 -39.05
C SER A 111 -4.25 11.51 -38.92
N MET A 112 -4.09 12.15 -37.75
CA MET A 112 -4.62 13.49 -37.46
C MET A 112 -3.84 14.56 -38.23
N VAL A 113 -4.59 15.45 -38.89
CA VAL A 113 -4.07 16.65 -39.55
C VAL A 113 -4.58 17.87 -38.78
N PHE A 114 -3.68 18.80 -38.48
CA PHE A 114 -4.02 20.04 -37.79
C PHE A 114 -4.33 21.14 -38.81
N ALA A 115 -5.43 21.87 -38.60
CA ALA A 115 -5.86 22.98 -39.44
C ALA A 115 -6.15 24.22 -38.57
N VAL A 116 -5.82 25.40 -39.09
CA VAL A 116 -6.04 26.70 -38.42
C VAL A 116 -6.77 27.64 -39.35
N VAL A 117 -7.76 28.35 -38.82
CA VAL A 117 -8.49 29.42 -39.50
C VAL A 117 -8.30 30.70 -38.70
N GLU A 118 -7.47 31.59 -39.23
CA GLU A 118 -7.00 32.79 -38.52
C GLU A 118 -8.10 33.82 -38.27
N LYS A 119 -9.08 33.94 -39.19
CA LYS A 119 -10.09 35.02 -39.16
C LYS A 119 -11.49 34.54 -38.80
N ALA A 120 -12.16 35.27 -37.93
CA ALA A 120 -13.58 35.15 -37.63
C ALA A 120 -14.44 35.41 -38.88
N GLY A 121 -15.61 34.77 -38.95
CA GLY A 121 -16.55 34.85 -40.07
C GLY A 121 -16.14 34.06 -41.31
N THR A 122 -15.00 33.35 -41.28
CA THR A 122 -14.53 32.54 -42.41
C THR A 122 -15.43 31.32 -42.59
N VAL A 123 -15.92 31.11 -43.81
CA VAL A 123 -16.71 29.92 -44.15
C VAL A 123 -15.79 28.71 -44.20
N VAL A 124 -15.99 27.77 -43.28
CA VAL A 124 -15.22 26.53 -43.17
C VAL A 124 -15.82 25.43 -44.04
N LEU A 125 -17.15 25.33 -44.07
CA LEU A 125 -17.92 24.40 -44.92
C LEU A 125 -19.14 25.10 -45.49
N ARG A 126 -19.42 24.92 -46.78
CA ARG A 126 -20.61 25.43 -47.47
C ARG A 126 -21.74 24.41 -47.46
N ASP A 127 -22.96 24.92 -47.57
CA ASP A 127 -24.14 24.08 -47.76
C ASP A 127 -23.99 23.24 -49.05
N GLY A 128 -24.27 21.93 -48.95
CA GLY A 128 -24.11 20.97 -50.03
C GLY A 128 -22.67 20.57 -50.36
N GLU A 129 -21.67 21.05 -49.61
CA GLU A 129 -20.27 20.63 -49.77
C GLU A 129 -20.09 19.19 -49.28
N GLU A 130 -19.30 18.37 -49.99
CA GLU A 130 -19.03 16.98 -49.62
C GLU A 130 -18.15 16.94 -48.37
N LEU A 131 -18.61 16.22 -47.34
CA LEU A 131 -17.84 15.99 -46.14
C LEU A 131 -16.81 14.88 -46.45
N ASP A 132 -15.53 15.21 -46.35
CA ASP A 132 -14.43 14.28 -46.65
C ASP A 132 -13.59 13.90 -45.42
N SER A 133 -13.90 14.52 -44.27
CA SER A 133 -13.10 14.43 -43.05
C SER A 133 -14.00 14.48 -41.82
N TRP A 134 -13.55 13.81 -40.76
CA TRP A 134 -14.09 13.95 -39.40
C TRP A 134 -13.18 14.89 -38.61
N CYS A 135 -13.73 15.94 -38.00
CA CYS A 135 -12.96 17.00 -37.36
C CYS A 135 -13.40 17.24 -35.92
N VAL A 136 -12.45 17.67 -35.08
CA VAL A 136 -12.65 18.08 -33.68
C VAL A 136 -12.14 19.51 -33.51
N ILE A 137 -12.90 20.34 -32.80
CA ILE A 137 -12.51 21.72 -32.49
C ILE A 137 -11.57 21.72 -31.29
N LEU A 138 -10.32 22.12 -31.49
CA LEU A 138 -9.32 22.25 -30.43
C LEU A 138 -9.32 23.62 -29.77
N ASN A 139 -9.63 24.67 -30.55
CA ASN A 139 -9.71 26.03 -30.06
C ASN A 139 -10.73 26.82 -30.89
N GLY A 140 -11.42 27.75 -30.25
CA GLY A 140 -12.43 28.61 -30.88
C GLY A 140 -13.83 27.98 -30.95
N SER A 141 -14.69 28.59 -31.77
CA SER A 141 -16.07 28.16 -31.98
C SER A 141 -16.53 28.43 -33.41
N VAL A 142 -17.49 27.63 -33.87
CA VAL A 142 -18.09 27.72 -35.20
C VAL A 142 -19.61 27.77 -35.09
N GLU A 143 -20.24 28.43 -36.03
CA GLU A 143 -21.69 28.53 -36.16
C GLU A 143 -22.12 27.87 -37.47
N ILE A 144 -23.15 27.03 -37.41
CA ILE A 144 -23.79 26.39 -38.55
C ILE A 144 -25.15 27.05 -38.74
N SER A 145 -25.33 27.80 -39.83
CA SER A 145 -26.60 28.41 -40.21
C SER A 145 -27.34 27.53 -41.22
N ARG A 146 -28.52 27.02 -40.87
CA ARG A 146 -29.35 26.17 -41.73
C ARG A 146 -30.43 26.97 -42.48
N ALA A 147 -30.95 26.39 -43.56
CA ALA A 147 -31.95 27.05 -44.42
C ALA A 147 -33.32 27.27 -43.75
N ASP A 148 -33.61 26.55 -42.65
CA ASP A 148 -34.80 26.71 -41.82
C ASP A 148 -34.69 27.88 -40.81
N GLY A 149 -33.60 28.63 -40.86
CA GLY A 149 -33.33 29.76 -39.95
C GLY A 149 -32.74 29.33 -38.60
N ARG A 150 -32.52 28.03 -38.36
CA ARG A 150 -31.88 27.56 -37.13
C ARG A 150 -30.37 27.73 -37.21
N THR A 151 -29.79 28.23 -36.13
CA THR A 151 -28.35 28.33 -35.95
C THR A 151 -27.88 27.40 -34.83
N GLU A 152 -26.80 26.66 -35.10
CA GLU A 152 -26.19 25.73 -34.15
C GLU A 152 -24.75 26.18 -33.91
N THR A 153 -24.36 26.39 -32.64
CA THR A 153 -22.99 26.76 -32.29
C THR A 153 -22.24 25.54 -31.74
N LEU A 154 -21.08 25.24 -32.32
CA LEU A 154 -20.16 24.22 -31.83
C LEU A 154 -18.94 24.90 -31.20
N CYS A 155 -18.58 24.46 -30.01
CA CYS A 155 -17.47 25.00 -29.22
C CYS A 155 -16.30 24.02 -29.16
N MET A 156 -15.21 24.47 -28.55
CA MET A 156 -14.06 23.61 -28.21
C MET A 156 -14.51 22.27 -27.59
N GLY A 157 -13.97 21.18 -28.13
CA GLY A 157 -14.28 19.80 -27.75
C GLY A 157 -15.42 19.15 -28.53
N ASN A 158 -16.23 19.91 -29.29
CA ASN A 158 -17.21 19.32 -30.20
C ASN A 158 -16.55 18.75 -31.47
N CYS A 159 -17.21 17.80 -32.12
CA CYS A 159 -16.83 17.26 -33.42
C CYS A 159 -17.89 17.47 -34.48
N PHE A 160 -17.46 17.49 -35.74
CA PHE A 160 -18.31 17.61 -36.93
C PHE A 160 -17.66 16.88 -38.11
N GLY A 161 -18.38 16.76 -39.23
CA GLY A 161 -17.90 16.08 -40.43
C GLY A 161 -18.52 14.70 -40.62
N VAL A 162 -17.80 13.80 -41.31
CA VAL A 162 -18.33 12.49 -41.73
C VAL A 162 -18.67 11.56 -40.58
N SER A 163 -19.75 10.79 -40.74
CA SER A 163 -20.00 9.60 -39.92
C SER A 163 -19.03 8.47 -40.29
N PRO A 164 -18.93 7.38 -39.51
CA PRO A 164 -18.00 6.27 -39.79
C PRO A 164 -18.50 5.37 -40.94
N SER A 165 -18.78 5.95 -42.10
CA SER A 165 -19.29 5.31 -43.30
C SER A 165 -18.47 5.73 -44.54
N MET A 166 -18.49 4.92 -45.59
CA MET A 166 -17.95 5.30 -46.91
C MET A 166 -19.02 5.94 -47.80
N GLU A 167 -20.21 6.23 -47.25
CA GLU A 167 -21.27 6.90 -47.98
C GLU A 167 -20.95 8.38 -48.12
N LYS A 168 -21.43 8.99 -49.22
CA LYS A 168 -21.23 10.41 -49.45
C LYS A 168 -22.19 11.20 -48.59
N GLU A 169 -21.65 11.93 -47.63
CA GLU A 169 -22.40 12.84 -46.77
C GLU A 169 -22.14 14.28 -47.21
N LEU A 170 -23.19 15.10 -47.19
CA LEU A 170 -23.13 16.50 -47.57
C LEU A 170 -23.40 17.38 -46.36
N MET A 171 -22.68 18.50 -46.28
CA MET A 171 -22.92 19.52 -45.26
C MET A 171 -24.33 20.10 -45.42
N THR A 172 -25.07 20.16 -44.32
CA THR A 172 -26.38 20.83 -44.27
C THR A 172 -26.24 22.15 -43.52
N GLY A 173 -26.39 23.26 -44.24
CA GLY A 173 -26.16 24.62 -43.74
C GLY A 173 -24.74 25.12 -44.02
N VAL A 174 -24.48 26.40 -43.69
CA VAL A 174 -23.18 27.05 -43.88
C VAL A 174 -22.47 27.16 -42.54
N MET A 175 -21.26 26.59 -42.44
CA MET A 175 -20.45 26.67 -41.23
C MET A 175 -19.44 27.82 -41.31
N LYS A 176 -19.42 28.70 -40.31
CA LYS A 176 -18.49 29.83 -40.19
C LYS A 176 -17.78 29.85 -38.85
N THR A 177 -16.54 30.33 -38.82
CA THR A 177 -15.86 30.63 -37.55
C THR A 177 -16.52 31.81 -36.85
N LYS A 178 -16.69 31.74 -35.52
CA LYS A 178 -17.19 32.87 -34.72
C LYS A 178 -16.07 33.74 -34.14
N VAL A 179 -14.88 33.17 -33.99
CA VAL A 179 -13.70 33.83 -33.41
C VAL A 179 -12.49 33.66 -34.32
N ASP A 180 -11.48 34.50 -34.09
CA ASP A 180 -10.17 34.38 -34.71
C ASP A 180 -9.44 33.13 -34.18
N ASP A 181 -8.44 32.66 -34.93
CA ASP A 181 -7.58 31.53 -34.57
C ASP A 181 -8.32 30.24 -34.15
N CYS A 182 -9.39 29.90 -34.89
CA CYS A 182 -10.05 28.60 -34.75
C CYS A 182 -9.12 27.47 -35.17
N GLN A 183 -8.96 26.46 -34.32
CA GLN A 183 -8.06 25.32 -34.56
C GLN A 183 -8.86 24.02 -34.59
N PHE A 184 -8.55 23.19 -35.58
CA PHE A 184 -9.21 21.92 -35.82
C PHE A 184 -8.18 20.79 -35.94
N VAL A 185 -8.59 19.60 -35.51
CA VAL A 185 -7.91 18.35 -35.87
C VAL A 185 -8.86 17.52 -36.71
N CYS A 186 -8.41 17.16 -37.90
CA CYS A 186 -9.21 16.44 -38.89
C CYS A 186 -8.56 15.11 -39.25
N ILE A 187 -9.41 14.12 -39.54
CA ILE A 187 -9.02 12.79 -40.02
C ILE A 187 -9.83 12.53 -41.29
N ALA A 188 -9.14 12.27 -42.40
CA ALA A 188 -9.79 11.98 -43.67
C ALA A 188 -10.71 10.75 -43.56
N GLN A 189 -11.88 10.77 -44.21
CA GLN A 189 -12.91 9.72 -44.17
C GLN A 189 -12.32 8.34 -44.45
N LYS A 190 -11.45 8.22 -45.46
CA LYS A 190 -10.76 6.97 -45.81
C LYS A 190 -9.93 6.40 -44.66
N ASP A 191 -9.26 7.26 -43.90
CA ASP A 191 -8.45 6.83 -42.76
C ASP A 191 -9.35 6.56 -41.55
N TYR A 192 -10.35 7.41 -41.29
CA TYR A 192 -11.32 7.24 -40.21
C TYR A 192 -12.06 5.89 -40.32
N CYS A 193 -12.63 5.59 -41.48
CA CYS A 193 -13.29 4.31 -41.74
C CYS A 193 -12.31 3.13 -41.71
N ARG A 194 -11.09 3.27 -42.26
CA ARG A 194 -10.08 2.20 -42.23
C ARG A 194 -9.68 1.86 -40.81
N ILE A 195 -9.44 2.86 -39.98
CA ILE A 195 -9.03 2.71 -38.58
C ILE A 195 -10.15 2.00 -37.79
N LEU A 196 -11.40 2.43 -37.94
CA LEU A 196 -12.54 1.81 -37.25
C LEU A 196 -12.78 0.37 -37.72
N ASN A 197 -12.75 0.12 -39.03
CA ASN A 197 -12.88 -1.24 -39.59
C ASN A 197 -11.73 -2.16 -39.16
N LYS A 198 -10.52 -1.61 -38.97
CA LYS A 198 -9.37 -2.38 -38.46
C LYS A 198 -9.59 -2.79 -37.01
N VAL A 199 -10.18 -1.93 -36.18
CA VAL A 199 -10.56 -2.29 -34.79
C VAL A 199 -11.59 -3.41 -34.80
N GLU A 200 -12.64 -3.31 -35.62
CA GLU A 200 -13.67 -4.34 -35.70
C GLU A 200 -13.10 -5.69 -36.18
N ARG A 201 -12.21 -5.68 -37.19
CA ARG A 201 -11.51 -6.91 -37.65
C ARG A 201 -10.55 -7.50 -36.61
N ASN A 202 -10.01 -6.67 -35.73
CA ASN A 202 -9.15 -7.12 -34.63
C ASN A 202 -9.97 -7.66 -33.45
N MET A 203 -11.28 -7.47 -33.43
CA MET A 203 -12.15 -8.00 -32.38
C MET A 203 -12.67 -9.39 -32.75
N GLN A 204 -12.42 -10.35 -31.87
CA GLN A 204 -12.95 -11.70 -31.96
C GLN A 204 -14.08 -11.87 -30.95
N LYS A 205 -15.29 -12.15 -31.43
CA LYS A 205 -16.44 -12.52 -30.60
C LYS A 205 -16.48 -14.04 -30.47
N VAL A 206 -16.60 -14.51 -29.23
CA VAL A 206 -16.80 -15.93 -28.90
C VAL A 206 -18.27 -16.08 -28.54
N GLU A 207 -18.98 -16.87 -29.33
CA GLU A 207 -20.41 -17.13 -29.19
C GLU A 207 -20.63 -18.57 -28.70
N GLU A 208 -21.48 -18.72 -27.69
CA GLU A 208 -21.93 -20.01 -27.14
C GLU A 208 -23.45 -19.97 -27.12
N GLU A 209 -24.10 -21.00 -27.67
CA GLU A 209 -25.58 -21.08 -27.78
C GLU A 209 -26.25 -19.90 -28.53
N GLY A 210 -25.50 -19.21 -29.40
CA GLY A 210 -25.97 -18.04 -30.16
C GLY A 210 -25.83 -16.70 -29.41
N GLU A 211 -25.34 -16.71 -28.18
CA GLU A 211 -25.08 -15.52 -27.37
C GLU A 211 -23.58 -15.21 -27.30
N ILE A 212 -23.22 -13.93 -27.35
CA ILE A 212 -21.83 -13.49 -27.24
C ILE A 212 -21.38 -13.60 -25.77
N VAL A 213 -20.54 -14.58 -25.46
CA VAL A 213 -20.08 -14.83 -24.08
C VAL A 213 -18.74 -14.18 -23.76
N MET A 214 -17.92 -13.87 -24.76
CA MET A 214 -16.62 -13.22 -24.57
C MET A 214 -16.17 -12.50 -25.83
N VAL A 215 -15.48 -11.38 -25.66
CA VAL A 215 -14.86 -10.62 -26.75
C VAL A 215 -13.38 -10.44 -26.45
N LYS A 216 -12.55 -10.80 -27.44
CA LYS A 216 -11.10 -10.64 -27.40
C LYS A 216 -10.65 -9.62 -28.44
N GLU A 217 -9.56 -8.91 -28.19
CA GLU A 217 -8.93 -7.99 -29.14
C GLU A 217 -7.54 -8.49 -29.53
N HIS A 218 -7.24 -8.54 -30.82
CA HIS A 218 -5.91 -8.82 -31.34
C HIS A 218 -5.01 -7.59 -31.19
N ARG A 219 -3.97 -7.69 -30.36
CA ARG A 219 -2.99 -6.62 -30.12
C ARG A 219 -1.58 -7.03 -30.55
N GLU A 220 -0.84 -6.04 -31.07
CA GLU A 220 0.57 -6.15 -31.43
C GLU A 220 1.39 -5.19 -30.56
N LEU A 221 2.23 -5.72 -29.66
CA LEU A 221 2.96 -4.91 -28.66
C LEU A 221 4.32 -4.39 -29.16
N ASP A 222 4.98 -5.11 -30.08
CA ASP A 222 6.32 -4.76 -30.57
C ASP A 222 6.32 -4.44 -32.07
N ARG A 223 7.15 -3.48 -32.50
CA ARG A 223 7.36 -3.13 -33.92
C ARG A 223 7.95 -4.30 -34.74
N THR A 224 8.56 -5.28 -34.07
CA THR A 224 9.11 -6.51 -34.69
C THR A 224 8.05 -7.55 -35.03
N GLY A 225 6.81 -7.37 -34.58
CA GLY A 225 5.70 -8.29 -34.87
C GLY A 225 5.78 -9.65 -34.18
N THR A 226 6.75 -9.87 -33.29
CA THR A 226 6.96 -11.14 -32.57
C THR A 226 6.07 -11.33 -31.35
N ARG A 227 5.48 -10.25 -30.81
CA ARG A 227 4.53 -10.28 -29.69
C ARG A 227 3.15 -9.82 -30.18
N LYS A 228 2.40 -10.76 -30.76
CA LYS A 228 1.03 -10.57 -31.23
C LYS A 228 0.11 -11.61 -30.61
N GLY A 229 -1.13 -11.25 -30.39
CA GLY A 229 -2.17 -12.19 -30.02
C GLY A 229 -3.40 -11.54 -29.41
N HIS A 230 -4.30 -12.38 -28.92
CA HIS A 230 -5.59 -11.95 -28.40
C HIS A 230 -5.51 -11.67 -26.90
N ILE A 231 -6.13 -10.56 -26.49
CA ILE A 231 -6.34 -10.20 -25.09
C ILE A 231 -7.84 -10.19 -24.79
N VAL A 232 -8.25 -10.52 -23.56
CA VAL A 232 -9.66 -10.45 -23.17
C VAL A 232 -10.07 -8.99 -22.93
N ILE A 233 -11.19 -8.56 -23.52
CA ILE A 233 -11.78 -7.23 -23.32
C ILE A 233 -13.01 -7.27 -22.43
N LYS A 234 -13.93 -8.18 -22.71
CA LYS A 234 -15.17 -8.36 -21.94
C LYS A 234 -15.66 -9.80 -22.03
N GLY A 235 -16.42 -10.25 -21.05
CA GLY A 235 -17.03 -11.58 -21.06
C GLY A 235 -18.00 -11.83 -19.91
N THR A 236 -18.72 -12.95 -19.98
CA THR A 236 -19.56 -13.41 -18.88
C THR A 236 -18.68 -13.89 -17.72
N PRO A 237 -19.11 -13.78 -16.45
CA PRO A 237 -18.35 -14.28 -15.31
C PRO A 237 -17.88 -15.73 -15.50
N GLU A 238 -18.76 -16.59 -15.99
CA GLU A 238 -18.45 -18.00 -16.22
C GLU A 238 -17.37 -18.20 -17.27
N ARG A 239 -17.44 -17.46 -18.38
CA ARG A 239 -16.48 -17.59 -19.47
C ARG A 239 -15.11 -17.05 -19.10
N LEU A 240 -15.06 -15.99 -18.28
CA LEU A 240 -13.83 -15.46 -17.70
C LEU A 240 -13.18 -16.47 -16.74
N ILE A 241 -13.96 -17.17 -15.92
CA ILE A 241 -13.45 -18.25 -15.05
C ILE A 241 -12.88 -19.39 -15.91
N ASN A 242 -13.59 -19.81 -16.95
CA ASN A 242 -13.13 -20.87 -17.87
C ASN A 242 -11.81 -20.50 -18.57
N HIS A 243 -11.59 -19.21 -18.86
CA HIS A 243 -10.36 -18.73 -19.48
C HIS A 243 -9.11 -18.89 -18.60
N LEU A 244 -9.24 -19.09 -17.27
CA LEU A 244 -8.10 -19.26 -16.35
C LEU A 244 -7.18 -20.45 -16.68
N VAL A 245 -7.72 -21.50 -17.30
CA VAL A 245 -6.98 -22.72 -17.67
C VAL A 245 -6.69 -22.82 -19.16
N GLU A 246 -7.14 -21.84 -19.95
CA GLU A 246 -6.84 -21.76 -21.37
C GLU A 246 -5.38 -21.30 -21.60
N GLU A 247 -4.93 -21.45 -22.86
CA GLU A 247 -3.64 -20.88 -23.25
C GLU A 247 -3.76 -19.37 -23.39
N HIS A 248 -3.04 -18.66 -22.52
CA HIS A 248 -2.96 -17.22 -22.54
C HIS A 248 -1.96 -16.79 -23.60
N SER A 249 -2.30 -15.73 -24.33
CA SER A 249 -1.38 -15.17 -25.30
C SER A 249 -0.15 -14.58 -24.63
N VAL A 250 1.00 -14.58 -25.32
CA VAL A 250 2.22 -13.89 -24.87
C VAL A 250 1.97 -12.40 -24.63
N VAL A 251 0.93 -11.83 -25.25
CA VAL A 251 0.51 -10.44 -25.07
C VAL A 251 -0.38 -10.20 -23.84
N ASP A 252 -0.90 -11.27 -23.21
CA ASP A 252 -1.75 -11.22 -22.00
C ASP A 252 -1.17 -12.04 -20.82
N PRO A 253 0.09 -11.80 -20.41
CA PRO A 253 0.74 -12.63 -19.40
C PRO A 253 0.14 -12.42 -18.00
N THR A 254 -0.64 -11.36 -17.79
CA THR A 254 -1.14 -10.95 -16.47
C THR A 254 -2.61 -11.26 -16.25
N TYR A 255 -3.30 -11.89 -17.22
CA TYR A 255 -4.73 -12.20 -17.11
C TYR A 255 -5.09 -12.87 -15.78
N VAL A 256 -4.34 -13.91 -15.37
CA VAL A 256 -4.61 -14.65 -14.13
C VAL A 256 -4.46 -13.75 -12.90
N GLU A 257 -3.42 -12.91 -12.85
CA GLU A 257 -3.23 -11.96 -11.75
C GLU A 257 -4.34 -10.90 -11.71
N ASP A 258 -4.69 -10.33 -12.87
CA ASP A 258 -5.72 -9.30 -13.01
C ASP A 258 -7.09 -9.89 -12.63
N PHE A 259 -7.38 -11.13 -13.04
CA PHE A 259 -8.59 -11.87 -12.67
C PHE A 259 -8.65 -12.12 -11.16
N LEU A 260 -7.60 -12.71 -10.56
CA LEU A 260 -7.59 -13.03 -9.13
C LEU A 260 -7.66 -11.77 -8.25
N LEU A 261 -7.12 -10.65 -8.73
CA LEU A 261 -7.27 -9.37 -8.05
C LEU A 261 -8.67 -8.75 -8.21
N THR A 262 -9.44 -9.08 -9.24
CA THR A 262 -10.68 -8.33 -9.55
C THR A 262 -11.95 -9.18 -9.61
N TYR A 263 -11.86 -10.50 -9.46
CA TYR A 263 -13.04 -11.38 -9.55
C TYR A 263 -14.15 -10.95 -8.60
N ARG A 264 -13.81 -10.47 -7.40
CA ARG A 264 -14.75 -10.01 -6.37
C ARG A 264 -15.69 -8.89 -6.82
N THR A 265 -15.39 -8.19 -7.91
CA THR A 265 -16.28 -7.14 -8.46
C THR A 265 -17.43 -7.71 -9.29
N PHE A 266 -17.35 -8.95 -9.75
CA PHE A 266 -18.36 -9.59 -10.60
C PHE A 266 -18.73 -11.02 -10.17
N GLN A 267 -17.96 -11.61 -9.27
CA GLN A 267 -18.17 -12.91 -8.65
C GLN A 267 -17.94 -12.78 -7.14
N PRO A 268 -18.99 -12.62 -6.33
CA PRO A 268 -18.86 -12.32 -4.90
C PRO A 268 -18.32 -13.51 -4.09
N HIS A 269 -18.64 -14.74 -4.49
CA HIS A 269 -18.19 -15.95 -3.81
C HIS A 269 -16.98 -16.57 -4.50
N GLY A 270 -15.80 -16.42 -3.90
CA GLY A 270 -14.55 -17.01 -4.40
C GLY A 270 -14.58 -18.54 -4.42
N LEU A 271 -15.38 -19.17 -3.54
CA LEU A 271 -15.53 -20.61 -3.47
C LEU A 271 -15.97 -21.25 -4.79
N ASP A 272 -16.77 -20.56 -5.60
CA ASP A 272 -17.22 -21.09 -6.89
C ASP A 272 -16.07 -21.25 -7.88
N ILE A 273 -15.08 -20.35 -7.81
CA ILE A 273 -13.83 -20.45 -8.57
C ILE A 273 -13.05 -21.67 -8.05
N GLY A 274 -12.92 -21.81 -6.73
CA GLY A 274 -12.27 -22.95 -6.09
C GLY A 274 -12.88 -24.30 -6.49
N LYS A 275 -14.21 -24.41 -6.48
CA LYS A 275 -14.93 -25.62 -6.92
C LYS A 275 -14.61 -26.00 -8.37
N ARG A 276 -14.63 -25.02 -9.30
CA ARG A 276 -14.26 -25.27 -10.70
C ARG A 276 -12.79 -25.69 -10.85
N LEU A 277 -11.88 -25.06 -10.11
CA LEU A 277 -10.46 -25.45 -10.10
C LEU A 277 -10.26 -26.89 -9.60
N LEU A 278 -10.95 -27.32 -8.54
CA LEU A 278 -10.91 -28.72 -8.07
C LEU A 278 -11.45 -29.69 -9.13
N GLN A 279 -12.54 -29.33 -9.81
CA GLN A 279 -13.09 -30.16 -10.88
C GLN A 279 -12.09 -30.33 -12.02
N TRP A 280 -11.46 -29.24 -12.48
CA TRP A 280 -10.44 -29.30 -13.53
C TRP A 280 -9.16 -30.00 -13.11
N PHE A 281 -8.82 -30.02 -11.81
CA PHE A 281 -7.66 -30.77 -11.33
C PHE A 281 -7.78 -32.28 -11.59
N ASN A 282 -9.00 -32.82 -11.68
CA ASN A 282 -9.19 -34.23 -12.02
C ASN A 282 -8.71 -34.55 -13.45
N ASP A 283 -8.76 -33.58 -14.36
CA ASP A 283 -8.23 -33.72 -15.72
C ASP A 283 -6.70 -33.54 -15.74
N SER A 284 -6.00 -34.63 -16.08
CA SER A 284 -4.54 -34.67 -16.17
C SER A 284 -3.91 -33.60 -17.07
N SER A 285 -4.61 -33.14 -18.10
CA SER A 285 -4.10 -32.13 -19.05
C SER A 285 -4.12 -30.71 -18.49
N LEU A 286 -4.97 -30.45 -17.48
CA LEU A 286 -5.17 -29.13 -16.90
C LEU A 286 -4.49 -28.97 -15.53
N ARG A 287 -4.09 -30.07 -14.88
CA ARG A 287 -3.49 -30.10 -13.53
C ARG A 287 -2.43 -29.03 -13.29
N ASP A 288 -1.38 -29.01 -14.10
CA ASP A 288 -0.27 -28.06 -13.93
C ASP A 288 -0.74 -26.60 -14.02
N LYS A 289 -1.70 -26.31 -14.90
CA LYS A 289 -2.28 -24.97 -15.05
C LYS A 289 -3.11 -24.59 -13.83
N VAL A 290 -3.99 -25.49 -13.38
CA VAL A 290 -4.79 -25.31 -12.16
C VAL A 290 -3.87 -25.07 -10.96
N THR A 291 -2.83 -25.88 -10.80
CA THR A 291 -1.86 -25.74 -9.71
C THR A 291 -1.17 -24.38 -9.75
N ARG A 292 -0.76 -23.91 -10.94
CA ARG A 292 -0.18 -22.59 -11.09
C ARG A 292 -1.16 -21.47 -10.70
N VAL A 293 -2.43 -21.56 -11.08
CA VAL A 293 -3.46 -20.58 -10.72
C VAL A 293 -3.64 -20.53 -9.20
N VAL A 294 -3.78 -21.68 -8.54
CA VAL A 294 -3.96 -21.75 -7.07
C VAL A 294 -2.72 -21.21 -6.35
N LEU A 295 -1.51 -21.58 -6.77
CA LEU A 295 -0.28 -21.06 -6.18
C LEU A 295 -0.16 -19.53 -6.34
N LEU A 296 -0.54 -18.98 -7.49
CA LEU A 296 -0.58 -17.53 -7.69
C LEU A 296 -1.61 -16.85 -6.80
N TRP A 297 -2.79 -17.46 -6.64
CA TRP A 297 -3.85 -16.94 -5.77
C TRP A 297 -3.40 -16.88 -4.31
N VAL A 298 -2.88 -17.98 -3.78
CA VAL A 298 -2.35 -18.06 -2.40
C VAL A 298 -1.20 -17.08 -2.19
N ASN A 299 -0.27 -16.99 -3.15
CA ASN A 299 0.89 -16.11 -3.01
C ASN A 299 0.52 -14.61 -3.00
N ASN A 300 -0.46 -14.21 -3.82
CA ASN A 300 -0.79 -12.80 -4.02
C ASN A 300 -1.94 -12.32 -3.13
N HIS A 301 -2.89 -13.19 -2.78
CA HIS A 301 -4.12 -12.85 -2.06
C HIS A 301 -4.45 -13.90 -0.97
N PHE A 302 -3.48 -14.23 -0.12
CA PHE A 302 -3.68 -15.19 0.98
C PHE A 302 -4.84 -14.82 1.91
N ASN A 303 -5.12 -13.53 2.08
CA ASN A 303 -6.22 -13.05 2.93
C ASN A 303 -7.61 -13.43 2.40
N ASP A 304 -7.77 -13.70 1.10
CA ASP A 304 -9.01 -14.27 0.56
C ASP A 304 -9.32 -15.62 1.24
N PHE A 305 -8.28 -16.40 1.56
CA PHE A 305 -8.40 -17.67 2.27
C PHE A 305 -8.51 -17.45 3.78
N GLU A 306 -7.61 -16.67 4.38
CA GLU A 306 -7.58 -16.50 5.84
C GLU A 306 -8.92 -15.96 6.41
N SER A 307 -9.60 -15.12 5.64
CA SER A 307 -10.88 -14.48 6.00
C SER A 307 -12.11 -15.35 5.72
N ASP A 308 -11.99 -16.39 4.89
CA ASP A 308 -13.11 -17.23 4.45
C ASP A 308 -12.85 -18.72 4.79
N PRO A 309 -13.56 -19.30 5.78
CA PRO A 309 -13.42 -20.70 6.16
C PRO A 309 -13.63 -21.69 5.00
N ASP A 310 -14.52 -21.39 4.05
CA ASP A 310 -14.81 -22.29 2.95
C ASP A 310 -13.65 -22.34 1.94
N LEU A 311 -13.00 -21.20 1.71
CA LEU A 311 -11.80 -21.13 0.87
C LEU A 311 -10.60 -21.81 1.54
N MET A 312 -10.46 -21.71 2.87
CA MET A 312 -9.49 -22.52 3.60
C MET A 312 -9.74 -24.02 3.43
N GLN A 313 -11.01 -24.45 3.52
CA GLN A 313 -11.36 -25.86 3.30
C GLN A 313 -11.05 -26.32 1.88
N PHE A 314 -11.30 -25.46 0.88
CA PHE A 314 -10.87 -25.71 -0.51
C PHE A 314 -9.35 -25.92 -0.58
N LEU A 315 -8.55 -25.14 0.14
CA LEU A 315 -7.10 -25.22 0.12
C LEU A 315 -6.59 -26.56 0.70
N GLU A 316 -7.20 -27.03 1.79
CA GLU A 316 -6.93 -28.34 2.39
C GLU A 316 -7.29 -29.50 1.45
N ASN A 317 -8.44 -29.39 0.76
CA ASN A 317 -8.85 -30.36 -0.25
C ASN A 317 -7.90 -30.38 -1.43
N PHE A 318 -7.44 -29.20 -1.87
CA PHE A 318 -6.46 -29.06 -2.94
C PHE A 318 -5.11 -29.65 -2.54
N GLU A 319 -4.67 -29.43 -1.30
CA GLU A 319 -3.48 -30.04 -0.73
C GLU A 319 -3.54 -31.58 -0.77
N SER A 320 -4.66 -32.15 -0.32
CA SER A 320 -4.92 -33.59 -0.37
C SER A 320 -4.89 -34.15 -1.80
N CYS A 321 -5.33 -33.35 -2.78
CA CYS A 321 -5.26 -33.72 -4.20
C CYS A 321 -3.81 -33.74 -4.70
N LEU A 322 -2.97 -32.75 -4.33
CA LEU A 322 -1.54 -32.73 -4.67
C LEU A 322 -0.79 -33.91 -4.06
N GLU A 323 -1.11 -34.30 -2.82
CA GLU A 323 -0.56 -35.47 -2.14
C GLU A 323 -0.93 -36.76 -2.87
N ARG A 324 -2.22 -36.94 -3.20
CA ARG A 324 -2.74 -38.11 -3.94
C ARG A 324 -2.04 -38.29 -5.29
N GLU A 325 -1.85 -37.21 -6.04
CA GLU A 325 -1.19 -37.23 -7.35
C GLU A 325 0.35 -37.14 -7.27
N LYS A 326 0.94 -37.21 -6.06
CA LYS A 326 2.39 -37.19 -5.80
C LYS A 326 3.12 -35.96 -6.36
N MET A 327 2.46 -34.81 -6.38
CA MET A 327 3.02 -33.53 -6.85
C MET A 327 3.85 -32.81 -5.76
N HIS A 328 4.83 -33.50 -5.18
CA HIS A 328 5.58 -33.06 -4.00
C HIS A 328 6.24 -31.67 -4.14
N GLY A 329 6.73 -31.32 -5.34
CA GLY A 329 7.33 -30.00 -5.59
C GLY A 329 6.33 -28.86 -5.46
N HIS A 330 5.13 -29.01 -6.03
CA HIS A 330 4.06 -28.01 -5.95
C HIS A 330 3.45 -27.94 -4.55
N LEU A 331 3.29 -29.08 -3.90
CA LEU A 331 2.86 -29.17 -2.49
C LEU A 331 3.81 -28.38 -1.58
N ARG A 332 5.13 -28.54 -1.78
CA ARG A 332 6.13 -27.78 -1.04
C ARG A 332 6.02 -26.27 -1.30
N LEU A 333 5.81 -25.86 -2.54
CA LEU A 333 5.62 -24.43 -2.88
C LEU A 333 4.36 -23.85 -2.23
N LEU A 334 3.26 -24.61 -2.22
CA LEU A 334 2.03 -24.21 -1.56
C LEU A 334 2.27 -23.98 -0.06
N ASN A 335 2.91 -24.93 0.60
CA ASN A 335 3.17 -24.87 2.03
C ASN A 335 4.16 -23.73 2.39
N ILE A 336 5.15 -23.46 1.55
CA ILE A 336 6.02 -22.28 1.70
C ILE A 336 5.21 -20.99 1.56
N ALA A 337 4.33 -20.89 0.55
CA ALA A 337 3.52 -19.70 0.33
C ALA A 337 2.58 -19.43 1.52
N CYS A 338 1.88 -20.46 2.01
CA CYS A 338 1.01 -20.35 3.18
C CYS A 338 1.80 -19.93 4.44
N ALA A 339 2.94 -20.55 4.72
CA ALA A 339 3.75 -20.22 5.90
C ALA A 339 4.38 -18.81 5.84
N ALA A 340 4.81 -18.39 4.64
CA ALA A 340 5.37 -17.05 4.43
C ALA A 340 4.32 -15.95 4.56
N LYS A 341 3.07 -16.22 4.19
CA LYS A 341 1.95 -15.26 4.18
C LYS A 341 1.09 -15.30 5.43
N ALA A 342 1.18 -16.35 6.24
CA ALA A 342 0.45 -16.45 7.50
C ALA A 342 0.75 -15.26 8.42
N ARG A 343 -0.31 -14.61 8.92
CA ARG A 343 -0.20 -13.50 9.86
C ARG A 343 -0.07 -14.02 11.29
N VAL A 344 0.57 -13.21 12.13
CA VAL A 344 0.56 -13.44 13.58
C VAL A 344 -0.83 -13.05 14.08
N ARG A 345 -1.45 -13.93 14.86
CA ARG A 345 -2.80 -13.78 15.38
C ARG A 345 -2.77 -13.81 16.91
N HIS A 346 -3.56 -12.96 17.55
CA HIS A 346 -3.75 -12.97 18.99
C HIS A 346 -5.08 -13.64 19.33
N VAL A 347 -5.01 -14.82 19.93
CA VAL A 347 -6.15 -15.66 20.27
C VAL A 347 -6.36 -15.62 21.77
N THR A 348 -7.56 -15.24 22.20
CA THR A 348 -7.91 -15.18 23.63
C THR A 348 -8.83 -16.33 23.99
N VAL A 349 -8.31 -17.35 24.67
CA VAL A 349 -9.09 -18.50 25.15
C VAL A 349 -9.50 -18.27 26.60
N ARG A 350 -10.82 -18.33 26.86
CA ARG A 350 -11.40 -18.26 28.21
C ARG A 350 -11.88 -19.65 28.63
N ARG A 351 -11.32 -20.14 29.75
CA ARG A 351 -11.64 -21.44 30.36
C ARG A 351 -12.55 -21.25 31.57
N ALA A 352 -13.47 -22.18 31.78
CA ALA A 352 -14.42 -22.13 32.90
C ALA A 352 -13.72 -22.33 34.27
N SER A 353 -12.71 -23.20 34.32
CA SER A 353 -11.88 -23.44 35.51
C SER A 353 -10.46 -23.89 35.12
N ARG A 354 -9.54 -23.96 36.09
CA ARG A 354 -8.15 -24.42 35.84
C ARG A 354 -8.08 -25.92 35.54
N GLU A 355 -9.10 -26.67 35.93
CA GLU A 355 -9.26 -28.11 35.77
C GLU A 355 -9.94 -28.47 34.44
N SER A 356 -10.63 -27.51 33.81
CA SER A 356 -11.26 -27.72 32.50
C SER A 356 -10.21 -28.02 31.40
N PRO A 357 -10.48 -28.91 30.43
CA PRO A 357 -9.52 -29.21 29.37
C PRO A 357 -9.20 -27.98 28.52
N LEU A 358 -8.00 -27.92 27.95
CA LEU A 358 -7.58 -26.82 27.06
C LEU A 358 -8.34 -26.82 25.73
N GLY A 359 -8.84 -27.98 25.28
CA GLY A 359 -9.54 -28.14 24.00
C GLY A 359 -8.62 -28.26 22.78
N PHE A 360 -7.31 -28.37 23.01
CA PHE A 360 -6.30 -28.61 21.98
C PHE A 360 -5.09 -29.34 22.59
N LYS A 361 -4.27 -29.96 21.74
CA LYS A 361 -3.01 -30.61 22.10
C LYS A 361 -1.83 -29.90 21.45
N LEU A 362 -0.67 -29.99 22.09
CA LEU A 362 0.57 -29.45 21.58
C LEU A 362 1.56 -30.57 21.30
N ASP A 363 2.27 -30.45 20.18
CA ASP A 363 3.45 -31.25 19.84
C ASP A 363 4.67 -30.33 19.68
N GLY A 364 5.86 -30.93 19.71
CA GLY A 364 7.13 -30.20 19.66
C GLY A 364 7.69 -29.92 21.04
N GLY A 365 8.32 -28.75 21.20
CA GLY A 365 9.00 -28.35 22.42
C GLY A 365 10.53 -28.43 22.31
N GLN A 366 11.21 -27.62 23.12
CA GLN A 366 12.68 -27.55 23.11
C GLN A 366 13.34 -28.91 23.39
N ASP A 367 12.68 -29.77 24.17
CA ASP A 367 13.09 -31.15 24.45
C ASP A 367 13.27 -31.98 23.18
N ARG A 368 12.57 -31.63 22.10
CA ARG A 368 12.63 -32.29 20.79
C ARG A 368 13.35 -31.45 19.73
N GLY A 369 13.85 -30.26 20.09
CA GLY A 369 14.52 -29.34 19.17
C GLY A 369 13.59 -28.62 18.19
N PHE A 370 12.28 -28.56 18.48
CA PHE A 370 11.28 -27.90 17.65
C PHE A 370 10.48 -26.85 18.43
N PRO A 371 9.95 -25.81 17.76
CA PRO A 371 8.93 -24.95 18.36
C PRO A 371 7.67 -25.73 18.75
N LEU A 372 6.80 -25.12 19.56
CA LEU A 372 5.54 -25.71 19.99
C LEU A 372 4.43 -25.46 18.95
N TYR A 373 3.72 -26.51 18.55
CA TYR A 373 2.64 -26.46 17.56
C TYR A 373 1.35 -27.09 18.07
N VAL A 374 0.21 -26.54 17.62
CA VAL A 374 -1.11 -27.13 17.86
C VAL A 374 -1.27 -28.37 16.98
N SER A 375 -1.31 -29.55 17.60
CA SER A 375 -1.35 -30.83 16.90
C SER A 375 -2.76 -31.34 16.63
N SER A 376 -3.66 -31.17 17.60
CA SER A 376 -5.07 -31.47 17.45
C SER A 376 -5.90 -30.40 18.13
N LEU A 377 -7.08 -30.15 17.59
CA LEU A 377 -8.03 -29.17 18.10
C LEU A 377 -9.40 -29.83 18.20
N ASP A 378 -10.03 -29.74 19.36
CA ASP A 378 -11.39 -30.23 19.54
C ASP A 378 -12.34 -29.19 18.91
N LEU A 379 -13.04 -29.57 17.83
CA LEU A 379 -13.85 -28.65 17.01
C LEU A 379 -14.95 -27.91 17.79
N GLN A 380 -15.43 -28.47 18.90
CA GLN A 380 -16.44 -27.87 19.79
C GLN A 380 -15.85 -27.15 21.01
N SER A 381 -14.53 -26.99 21.08
CA SER A 381 -13.88 -26.33 22.22
C SER A 381 -13.89 -24.81 22.11
N LYS A 382 -13.76 -24.14 23.26
CA LYS A 382 -13.53 -22.68 23.32
C LYS A 382 -12.25 -22.26 22.59
N ALA A 383 -11.26 -23.14 22.46
CA ALA A 383 -10.03 -22.85 21.71
C ALA A 383 -10.30 -22.78 20.20
N SER A 384 -11.13 -23.68 19.67
CA SER A 384 -11.60 -23.66 18.28
C SER A 384 -12.42 -22.41 17.98
N GLU A 385 -13.42 -22.10 18.82
CA GLU A 385 -14.23 -20.89 18.70
C GLU A 385 -13.41 -19.59 18.78
N SER A 386 -12.28 -19.62 19.51
CA SER A 386 -11.39 -18.45 19.64
C SER A 386 -10.46 -18.27 18.42
N GLY A 387 -10.50 -19.18 17.44
CA GLY A 387 -9.75 -19.07 16.18
C GLY A 387 -8.40 -19.80 16.14
N LEU A 388 -8.10 -20.66 17.11
CA LEU A 388 -6.92 -21.52 17.10
C LEU A 388 -7.08 -22.63 16.05
N LYS A 389 -6.04 -22.90 15.27
CA LYS A 389 -6.05 -23.87 14.16
C LYS A 389 -4.94 -24.91 14.34
N ARG A 390 -5.12 -26.09 13.75
CA ARG A 390 -4.05 -27.10 13.67
C ARG A 390 -2.87 -26.56 12.84
N GLY A 391 -1.64 -26.83 13.28
CA GLY A 391 -0.43 -26.30 12.64
C GLY A 391 -0.06 -24.88 13.07
N ASP A 392 -0.80 -24.27 13.99
CA ASP A 392 -0.42 -23.02 14.61
C ASP A 392 0.81 -23.22 15.51
N GLN A 393 1.86 -22.45 15.25
CA GLN A 393 3.01 -22.30 16.14
C GLN A 393 2.66 -21.34 17.27
N ILE A 394 2.92 -21.73 18.51
CA ILE A 394 2.75 -20.89 19.70
C ILE A 394 4.01 -20.02 19.87
N LEU A 395 3.83 -18.70 19.77
CA LEU A 395 4.93 -17.73 19.91
C LEU A 395 4.98 -17.14 21.33
N GLU A 396 3.82 -16.74 21.86
CA GLU A 396 3.72 -16.18 23.22
C GLU A 396 2.43 -16.62 23.90
N VAL A 397 2.46 -16.71 25.24
CA VAL A 397 1.26 -16.92 26.07
C VAL A 397 1.31 -15.96 27.26
N ASN A 398 0.28 -15.14 27.43
CA ASN A 398 0.15 -14.16 28.52
C ASN A 398 1.39 -13.25 28.66
N GLY A 399 1.99 -12.87 27.54
CA GLY A 399 3.20 -12.03 27.48
C GLY A 399 4.51 -12.76 27.78
N GLN A 400 4.49 -14.09 27.95
CA GLN A 400 5.69 -14.92 28.05
C GLN A 400 6.04 -15.47 26.66
N ASN A 401 7.32 -15.42 26.29
CA ASN A 401 7.84 -15.99 25.03
C ASN A 401 7.91 -17.54 25.13
N PHE A 402 7.50 -18.23 24.07
CA PHE A 402 7.39 -19.70 23.98
C PHE A 402 8.39 -20.35 23.01
N ASP A 403 9.38 -19.61 22.47
CA ASP A 403 10.35 -20.11 21.49
C ASP A 403 11.27 -21.21 22.05
N ASN A 404 11.62 -21.13 23.34
CA ASN A 404 12.54 -22.07 24.01
C ASN A 404 11.92 -22.67 25.27
N VAL A 405 10.67 -23.13 25.20
CA VAL A 405 9.96 -23.74 26.33
C VAL A 405 9.81 -25.25 26.12
N LEU A 406 10.02 -26.03 27.18
CA LEU A 406 9.79 -27.48 27.17
C LEU A 406 8.29 -27.78 27.08
N LEU A 407 7.90 -28.86 26.40
CA LEU A 407 6.46 -29.20 26.23
C LEU A 407 5.72 -29.35 27.57
N SER A 408 6.37 -29.95 28.58
CA SER A 408 5.80 -30.09 29.92
C SER A 408 5.58 -28.74 30.61
N GLN A 409 6.57 -27.85 30.54
CA GLN A 409 6.50 -26.51 31.13
C GLN A 409 5.42 -25.65 30.45
N ALA A 410 5.33 -25.73 29.11
CA ALA A 410 4.31 -25.04 28.34
C ALA A 410 2.90 -25.44 28.78
N MET A 411 2.66 -26.75 28.94
CA MET A 411 1.39 -27.28 29.44
C MET A 411 1.07 -26.80 30.85
N ASP A 412 2.07 -26.73 31.74
CA ASP A 412 1.88 -26.24 33.11
C ASP A 412 1.54 -24.76 33.15
N ILE A 413 2.21 -23.94 32.33
CA ILE A 413 1.93 -22.50 32.21
C ILE A 413 0.49 -22.29 31.72
N MET A 414 0.09 -23.00 30.67
CA MET A 414 -1.26 -22.87 30.10
C MET A 414 -2.35 -23.38 31.05
N LYS A 415 -2.09 -24.44 31.82
CA LYS A 415 -3.07 -24.97 32.78
C LYS A 415 -3.31 -24.05 33.99
N LYS A 416 -2.28 -23.31 34.44
CA LYS A 416 -2.36 -22.42 35.60
C LYS A 416 -3.29 -21.22 35.42
N SER A 417 -3.54 -20.79 34.19
CA SER A 417 -4.42 -19.65 33.90
C SER A 417 -5.77 -20.08 33.32
N THR A 418 -6.85 -19.43 33.77
CA THR A 418 -8.18 -19.51 33.17
C THR A 418 -8.34 -18.58 31.97
N HIS A 419 -7.47 -17.57 31.86
CA HIS A 419 -7.42 -16.63 30.75
C HIS A 419 -6.08 -16.78 30.01
N LEU A 420 -6.15 -17.21 28.76
CA LEU A 420 -4.98 -17.41 27.91
C LEU A 420 -5.06 -16.43 26.75
N SER A 421 -4.18 -15.44 26.74
CA SER A 421 -3.87 -14.61 25.58
C SER A 421 -2.69 -15.25 24.86
N ILE A 422 -2.93 -15.84 23.69
CA ILE A 422 -1.96 -16.64 22.96
C ILE A 422 -1.63 -15.92 21.65
N THR A 423 -0.36 -15.64 21.41
CA THR A 423 0.15 -15.15 20.13
C THR A 423 0.57 -16.35 19.30
N VAL A 424 -0.07 -16.56 18.14
CA VAL A 424 0.16 -17.72 17.27
C VAL A 424 0.43 -17.31 15.83
N LYS A 425 1.11 -18.19 15.08
CA LYS A 425 1.28 -18.05 13.62
C LYS A 425 1.14 -19.41 12.95
N ASN A 426 0.32 -19.50 11.91
CA ASN A 426 0.18 -20.76 11.17
C ASN A 426 1.48 -21.08 10.42
N ASN A 427 2.06 -22.25 10.67
CA ASN A 427 3.21 -22.76 9.95
C ASN A 427 3.07 -24.27 9.74
N LEU A 428 2.09 -24.62 8.90
CA LEU A 428 1.77 -26.00 8.55
C LEU A 428 2.96 -26.77 7.96
N LEU A 429 3.86 -26.10 7.23
CA LEU A 429 5.05 -26.73 6.65
C LEU A 429 5.96 -27.30 7.74
N SER A 430 6.34 -26.48 8.72
CA SER A 430 7.19 -26.90 9.83
C SER A 430 6.48 -27.92 10.72
N TYR A 431 5.17 -27.79 10.91
CA TYR A 431 4.38 -28.79 11.63
C TYR A 431 4.36 -30.16 10.93
N LYS A 432 4.14 -30.22 9.61
CA LYS A 432 4.17 -31.48 8.85
C LYS A 432 5.55 -32.15 8.87
N GLU A 433 6.63 -31.36 8.86
CA GLU A 433 8.00 -31.89 9.05
C GLU A 433 8.16 -32.56 10.42
N ILE A 434 7.59 -31.97 11.47
CA ILE A 434 7.57 -32.57 12.81
C ILE A 434 6.77 -33.86 12.79
N CYS A 435 5.56 -33.87 12.21
CA CYS A 435 4.74 -35.08 12.12
C CYS A 435 5.47 -36.23 11.42
N HIS A 436 6.12 -35.96 10.27
CA HIS A 436 6.90 -36.96 9.55
C HIS A 436 8.03 -37.53 10.42
N ARG A 437 8.76 -36.67 11.14
CA ARG A 437 9.82 -37.13 12.06
C ARG A 437 9.27 -37.93 13.24
N LEU A 438 8.09 -37.57 13.77
CA LEU A 438 7.42 -38.32 14.83
C LEU A 438 6.91 -39.68 14.37
N GLU A 439 6.51 -39.81 13.10
CA GLU A 439 6.15 -41.08 12.47
C GLU A 439 7.39 -41.95 12.22
N GLU A 440 8.51 -41.36 11.79
CA GLU A 440 9.81 -42.04 11.67
C GLU A 440 10.31 -42.56 13.02
N GLU A 441 10.19 -41.79 14.11
CA GLU A 441 10.58 -42.23 15.45
C GLU A 441 9.69 -43.39 15.97
N GLN A 442 8.39 -43.35 15.67
CA GLN A 442 7.45 -44.42 16.04
C GLN A 442 7.67 -45.71 15.23
N THR A 443 8.12 -45.60 13.99
CA THR A 443 8.39 -46.76 13.11
C THR A 443 9.80 -47.33 13.26
N SER A 444 10.78 -46.51 13.63
CA SER A 444 12.19 -46.93 13.78
C SER A 444 12.63 -47.21 15.22
N GLY A 445 11.86 -46.81 16.23
CA GLY A 445 12.10 -47.14 17.64
C GLY A 445 13.39 -46.54 18.25
N VAL A 446 14.10 -45.66 17.53
CA VAL A 446 15.33 -45.02 17.99
C VAL A 446 15.08 -43.53 18.22
N GLN A 447 15.18 -43.09 19.49
CA GLN A 447 15.22 -41.66 19.81
C GLN A 447 16.49 -41.03 19.22
N HIS A 448 16.33 -40.10 18.28
CA HIS A 448 17.46 -39.35 17.76
C HIS A 448 17.83 -38.22 18.73
N LYS A 449 19.00 -38.30 19.37
CA LYS A 449 19.56 -37.17 20.13
C LYS A 449 20.18 -36.17 19.15
N PRO A 450 19.73 -34.90 19.12
CA PRO A 450 20.36 -33.90 18.26
C PRO A 450 21.82 -33.70 18.68
N ARG A 451 22.75 -33.84 17.73
CA ARG A 451 24.12 -33.35 17.91
C ARG A 451 24.05 -31.82 18.01
N ILE A 452 24.52 -31.28 19.12
CA ILE A 452 24.79 -29.85 19.28
C ILE A 452 25.84 -29.48 18.21
N ALA A 453 25.38 -28.84 17.15
CA ALA A 453 26.20 -28.17 16.16
C ALA A 453 25.57 -26.81 15.88
N ASP A 454 26.43 -25.80 15.93
CA ASP A 454 26.12 -24.38 15.96
C ASP A 454 25.02 -23.93 15.01
N LYS A 455 24.20 -22.99 15.49
CA LYS A 455 23.30 -22.16 14.70
C LYS A 455 24.09 -21.47 13.58
N ARG A 456 24.12 -22.08 12.39
CA ARG A 456 24.32 -21.40 11.11
C ARG A 456 23.47 -22.09 10.06
N TYR A 457 22.31 -21.52 9.74
CA TYR A 457 21.65 -21.79 8.48
C TYR A 457 22.51 -21.20 7.36
N SER A 458 23.46 -21.99 6.87
CA SER A 458 24.09 -21.79 5.57
C SER A 458 23.52 -22.84 4.63
N ILE A 459 22.99 -22.38 3.51
CA ILE A 459 22.59 -23.22 2.37
C ILE A 459 23.82 -24.08 1.99
N PRO A 460 23.71 -25.42 1.88
CA PRO A 460 24.78 -26.20 1.27
C PRO A 460 24.88 -25.81 -0.20
N ASP A 461 26.05 -25.31 -0.61
CA ASP A 461 26.42 -25.13 -2.00
C ASP A 461 26.22 -26.45 -2.77
N LEU A 462 25.58 -26.38 -3.94
CA LEU A 462 25.50 -27.49 -4.89
C LEU A 462 26.90 -27.76 -5.46
N THR A 463 27.68 -28.60 -4.77
CA THR A 463 28.70 -29.41 -5.44
C THR A 463 28.06 -30.70 -5.90
N VAL A 464 27.86 -30.82 -7.20
CA VAL A 464 27.50 -32.07 -7.87
C VAL A 464 28.60 -33.09 -7.59
N GLN A 465 28.35 -34.02 -6.66
CA GLN A 465 29.12 -35.25 -6.57
C GLN A 465 28.43 -36.30 -7.43
N LEU A 466 29.13 -36.64 -8.50
CA LEU A 466 28.92 -37.80 -9.36
C LEU A 466 28.89 -39.05 -8.46
N GLU A 467 27.73 -39.69 -8.29
CA GLU A 467 27.69 -41.05 -7.74
C GLU A 467 28.08 -42.05 -8.83
N LEU A 468 29.21 -42.73 -8.58
CA LEU A 468 29.63 -43.94 -9.26
C LEU A 468 28.91 -45.16 -8.65
N PRO A 469 28.60 -46.22 -9.42
CA PRO A 469 27.81 -47.37 -8.96
C PRO A 469 28.63 -48.38 -8.12
N PRO A 470 27.96 -49.32 -7.42
CA PRO A 470 28.59 -50.20 -6.45
C PRO A 470 29.45 -51.29 -7.10
N GLY A 471 30.54 -51.64 -6.42
CA GLY A 471 31.47 -52.67 -6.85
C GLY A 471 30.87 -54.08 -6.75
N HIS A 472 30.95 -54.83 -7.85
CA HIS A 472 31.02 -56.28 -7.83
C HIS A 472 32.27 -56.75 -8.59
N GLU A 473 32.75 -57.91 -8.17
CA GLU A 473 34.06 -58.50 -8.40
C GLU A 473 34.53 -58.59 -9.86
N ARG A 474 35.87 -58.59 -10.01
CA ARG A 474 36.61 -58.75 -11.26
C ARG A 474 36.30 -60.07 -11.97
N SER A 475 35.96 -60.02 -13.26
CA SER A 475 36.56 -60.94 -14.25
C SER A 475 36.37 -60.48 -15.73
N LYS A 476 37.53 -60.40 -16.41
CA LYS A 476 37.86 -60.68 -17.82
C LYS A 476 37.01 -60.16 -19.01
N ASP A 477 37.78 -59.55 -19.92
CA ASP A 477 37.80 -59.72 -21.40
C ASP A 477 37.00 -58.78 -22.35
N LYS A 478 37.80 -58.12 -23.21
CA LYS A 478 37.68 -57.90 -24.67
C LYS A 478 36.64 -56.93 -25.27
N LYS A 479 37.22 -55.84 -25.84
CA LYS A 479 37.26 -55.44 -27.28
C LYS A 479 35.95 -55.39 -28.11
N GLY A 480 35.68 -54.23 -28.73
CA GLY A 480 34.85 -54.05 -29.94
C GLY A 480 33.81 -52.92 -29.81
N ASN A 481 34.04 -51.69 -30.27
CA ASN A 481 33.99 -51.13 -31.64
C ASN A 481 32.58 -50.85 -32.21
N SER A 482 32.43 -49.62 -32.73
CA SER A 482 31.56 -49.16 -33.84
C SER A 482 30.24 -48.40 -33.54
N MET A 483 30.26 -47.13 -34.00
CA MET A 483 29.30 -46.37 -34.83
C MET A 483 27.89 -46.95 -35.07
N GLY A 484 26.78 -46.22 -35.17
CA GLY A 484 26.41 -44.81 -35.49
C GLY A 484 24.87 -44.81 -35.65
N LYS A 485 24.08 -43.74 -35.59
CA LYS A 485 23.99 -42.59 -36.49
C LYS A 485 22.88 -41.62 -36.00
N SER A 486 23.14 -40.32 -36.17
CA SER A 486 22.28 -39.24 -36.69
C SER A 486 20.91 -38.84 -36.07
N LYS A 487 20.86 -37.53 -35.76
CA LYS A 487 19.76 -36.53 -35.94
C LYS A 487 18.58 -36.53 -34.94
N LEU A 488 18.68 -35.64 -33.94
CA LEU A 488 17.69 -34.58 -33.70
C LEU A 488 18.32 -33.44 -32.87
N LYS A 489 18.47 -32.26 -33.47
CA LYS A 489 18.95 -31.04 -32.80
C LYS A 489 17.96 -29.92 -33.11
N LYS A 490 17.62 -29.17 -32.07
CA LYS A 490 16.94 -27.86 -32.02
C LYS A 490 15.40 -27.86 -32.00
N LEU A 491 14.85 -27.88 -30.79
CA LEU A 491 13.82 -26.93 -30.34
C LEU A 491 13.87 -26.86 -28.80
N MET A 492 13.40 -25.77 -28.20
CA MET A 492 13.33 -25.49 -26.75
C MET A 492 14.61 -24.90 -26.11
N THR A 493 14.92 -23.64 -26.41
CA THR A 493 15.45 -22.73 -25.39
C THR A 493 14.78 -21.36 -25.54
N LYS A 494 14.04 -20.97 -24.49
CA LYS A 494 13.73 -19.61 -23.99
C LYS A 494 12.26 -19.48 -23.53
N SER A 495 11.98 -20.02 -22.35
CA SER A 495 10.97 -19.52 -21.40
C SER A 495 11.49 -19.83 -19.99
N LYS A 496 12.31 -18.93 -19.42
CA LYS A 496 12.68 -18.96 -18.00
C LYS A 496 12.03 -17.78 -17.32
N ILE A 497 11.05 -18.08 -16.47
CA ILE A 497 10.50 -17.18 -15.45
C ILE A 497 11.43 -17.34 -14.25
N ASN A 498 12.13 -16.27 -13.87
CA ASN A 498 13.04 -16.28 -12.72
C ASN A 498 12.23 -16.10 -11.42
N LEU A 499 12.06 -17.16 -10.65
CA LEU A 499 11.78 -17.07 -9.20
C LEU A 499 13.11 -17.06 -8.46
N LEU A 500 13.65 -15.86 -8.17
CA LEU A 500 14.65 -15.48 -7.13
C LEU A 500 15.52 -14.30 -7.61
N PRO A 501 15.96 -13.38 -6.71
CA PRO A 501 16.78 -12.24 -7.09
C PRO A 501 18.19 -12.68 -7.51
N THR A 502 18.65 -12.21 -8.66
CA THR A 502 20.03 -12.41 -9.14
C THR A 502 20.94 -11.31 -8.58
N LYS A 503 22.05 -11.68 -7.93
CA LYS A 503 23.16 -10.76 -7.64
C LYS A 503 23.87 -10.42 -8.96
N PRO A 504 24.28 -9.17 -9.21
CA PRO A 504 25.08 -8.85 -10.38
C PRO A 504 26.52 -9.38 -10.22
N SER A 505 27.00 -9.96 -11.31
CA SER A 505 28.33 -10.51 -11.53
C SER A 505 29.42 -9.44 -11.46
N ARG A 506 30.54 -9.79 -10.78
CA ARG A 506 31.85 -9.13 -10.86
C ARG A 506 32.30 -9.01 -12.33
N CYS A 507 32.66 -7.80 -12.75
CA CYS A 507 33.55 -7.59 -13.90
C CYS A 507 34.98 -7.41 -13.38
N GLU A 508 35.91 -8.10 -14.02
CA GLU A 508 37.35 -7.99 -13.85
C GLU A 508 37.84 -6.62 -14.31
N ALA A 509 38.71 -5.98 -13.52
CA ALA A 509 39.51 -4.84 -13.96
C ALA A 509 40.99 -5.17 -13.65
N GLN A 510 41.80 -5.28 -14.70
CA GLN A 510 43.26 -5.31 -14.62
C GLN A 510 43.81 -3.88 -14.42
N PRO A 511 45.05 -3.73 -13.89
CA PRO A 511 45.52 -2.49 -13.26
C PRO A 511 46.46 -1.68 -14.18
N LEU A 512 46.33 -0.35 -14.19
CA LEU A 512 47.35 0.54 -14.76
C LEU A 512 47.36 1.94 -14.09
N GLY A 513 48.50 2.31 -13.50
CA GLY A 513 49.11 3.63 -13.77
C GLY A 513 48.86 4.84 -12.84
N SER A 514 49.56 4.87 -11.70
CA SER A 514 50.43 5.95 -11.17
C SER A 514 50.11 7.47 -11.27
N THR A 515 50.39 8.12 -10.12
CA THR A 515 50.84 9.52 -9.87
C THR A 515 49.84 10.69 -9.88
N ARG A 516 49.57 11.28 -8.70
CA ARG A 516 50.28 12.49 -8.20
C ARG A 516 49.77 12.90 -6.80
N SER A 517 50.72 13.10 -5.88
CA SER A 517 50.48 13.67 -4.56
C SER A 517 50.43 15.21 -4.62
N ARG A 518 49.68 15.83 -3.71
CA ARG A 518 50.06 17.14 -3.17
C ARG A 518 49.51 17.37 -1.75
N ALA A 519 50.48 17.39 -0.84
CA ALA A 519 50.62 17.90 0.52
C ALA A 519 49.44 18.59 1.25
N CYS A 520 49.40 18.22 2.53
CA CYS A 520 48.62 18.74 3.65
C CYS A 520 49.27 20.00 4.28
N VAL A 521 48.46 20.95 4.79
CA VAL A 521 48.86 21.99 5.76
C VAL A 521 47.68 22.19 6.75
N PRO A 522 47.91 22.39 8.07
CA PRO A 522 46.90 22.20 9.12
C PRO A 522 46.14 23.48 9.52
N CYS A 523 44.90 23.33 9.99
CA CYS A 523 44.07 24.39 10.58
C CYS A 523 44.23 24.49 12.11
N PRO A 524 43.91 25.65 12.73
CA PRO A 524 44.28 25.99 14.11
C PRO A 524 43.25 25.56 15.16
N ALA A 525 43.71 25.49 16.42
CA ALA A 525 42.96 25.11 17.61
C ALA A 525 41.79 26.06 17.97
N PRO A 526 40.70 25.57 18.60
CA PRO A 526 39.63 26.42 19.13
C PRO A 526 39.83 26.84 20.60
N LEU A 527 39.48 28.08 20.89
CA LEU A 527 39.34 28.71 22.21
C LEU A 527 38.04 28.29 22.95
N PRO A 528 37.93 28.48 24.28
CA PRO A 528 36.82 27.97 25.08
C PRO A 528 35.65 28.98 25.19
N THR A 529 34.41 28.49 25.12
CA THR A 529 33.18 29.24 25.47
C THR A 529 32.13 28.32 26.12
N PRO A 530 31.19 28.86 26.93
CA PRO A 530 30.85 28.32 28.25
C PRO A 530 29.68 27.32 28.27
N ALA A 531 29.67 26.52 29.35
CA ALA A 531 28.69 25.50 29.67
C ALA A 531 27.35 26.12 30.14
N SER A 532 26.27 25.89 29.38
CA SER A 532 24.94 25.56 29.90
C SER A 532 23.99 25.24 28.74
N LEU A 533 23.91 23.97 28.33
CA LEU A 533 22.78 23.45 27.56
C LEU A 533 22.49 22.01 28.02
N SER A 534 21.21 21.76 28.24
CA SER A 534 20.57 20.52 28.73
C SER A 534 21.17 19.23 28.18
N SER A 535 21.59 18.35 29.09
CA SER A 535 22.30 17.09 28.84
C SER A 535 21.39 15.86 29.00
N SER A 536 20.35 15.79 28.18
CA SER A 536 19.44 14.64 28.12
C SER A 536 19.42 14.04 26.71
N ASN A 537 20.61 13.73 26.18
CA ASN A 537 20.96 12.75 25.14
C ASN A 537 22.36 13.08 24.62
N PRO A 538 23.40 12.25 24.82
CA PRO A 538 24.64 12.41 24.09
C PRO A 538 24.46 11.80 22.69
N ASP A 539 24.19 12.65 21.69
CA ASP A 539 24.34 12.25 20.29
C ASP A 539 25.83 12.01 19.99
N LEU A 540 26.11 10.81 19.49
CA LEU A 540 27.44 10.32 19.10
C LEU A 540 28.00 11.14 17.95
N VAL A 541 28.94 12.03 18.25
CA VAL A 541 29.95 12.49 17.29
C VAL A 541 31.31 11.96 17.77
N GLN A 542 31.93 11.14 16.91
CA GLN A 542 33.28 10.56 16.98
C GLN A 542 33.51 9.31 17.86
N CYS A 543 33.57 8.15 17.19
CA CYS A 543 34.58 7.14 17.47
C CYS A 543 34.96 6.45 16.16
N HIS A 544 35.91 7.03 15.42
CA HIS A 544 36.60 6.36 14.32
C HIS A 544 38.01 6.02 14.78
N GLY A 545 38.29 4.72 14.92
CA GLY A 545 39.61 4.22 15.26
C GLY A 545 39.62 2.73 15.56
N THR A 546 39.95 1.94 14.53
CA THR A 546 40.55 0.58 14.57
C THR A 546 39.81 -0.57 15.27
N ALA A 547 39.27 -1.51 14.47
CA ALA A 547 39.65 -2.93 14.49
C ALA A 547 38.89 -3.69 13.38
N GLU A 548 39.61 -4.04 12.31
CA GLU A 548 39.18 -5.09 11.39
C GLU A 548 39.33 -6.46 12.09
N LEU A 549 38.20 -7.12 12.38
CA LEU A 549 38.12 -8.58 12.38
C LEU A 549 36.66 -9.01 12.28
N GLY A 550 36.36 -9.88 11.32
CA GLY A 550 35.00 -10.27 10.96
C GLY A 550 34.25 -11.04 12.05
N THR A 551 33.08 -10.52 12.40
CA THR A 551 31.99 -11.24 13.08
C THR A 551 30.68 -10.92 12.37
N ALA A 552 29.82 -11.93 12.24
CA ALA A 552 28.53 -11.87 11.55
C ALA A 552 27.55 -10.86 12.19
N PRO A 553 26.56 -10.33 11.45
CA PRO A 553 25.60 -9.37 11.98
C PRO A 553 24.54 -10.11 12.80
N GLY A 554 24.82 -10.31 14.08
CA GLY A 554 23.87 -10.76 15.09
C GLY A 554 24.11 -9.96 16.36
N ASP A 555 23.10 -9.21 16.78
CA ASP A 555 22.99 -8.50 18.06
C ASP A 555 24.10 -7.52 18.42
N ILE A 556 23.97 -6.29 17.90
CA ILE A 556 24.59 -5.11 18.52
C ILE A 556 23.58 -4.55 19.53
N PRO A 557 23.95 -4.28 20.79
CA PRO A 557 23.05 -3.70 21.78
C PRO A 557 22.81 -2.22 21.44
N ASP A 558 21.77 -1.94 20.65
CA ASP A 558 21.49 -0.59 20.12
C ASP A 558 20.60 0.26 21.05
N GLN A 559 20.24 -0.22 22.25
CA GLN A 559 19.36 0.52 23.18
C GLN A 559 20.04 0.78 24.53
N VAL A 560 19.82 1.98 25.05
CA VAL A 560 20.31 2.42 26.36
C VAL A 560 19.15 2.87 27.23
N VAL A 561 19.18 2.47 28.50
CA VAL A 561 18.22 2.92 29.50
C VAL A 561 18.96 3.65 30.61
N LYS A 562 18.47 4.83 30.98
CA LYS A 562 19.01 5.58 32.11
C LYS A 562 18.29 5.16 33.40
N VAL A 563 19.04 4.59 34.33
CA VAL A 563 18.53 4.13 35.64
C VAL A 563 19.03 5.08 36.73
N TYR A 564 18.13 5.46 37.64
CA TYR A 564 18.37 6.41 38.72
C TYR A 564 18.38 5.71 40.09
N ARG A 565 19.05 6.31 41.07
CA ARG A 565 18.90 5.98 42.50
C ARG A 565 18.07 7.06 43.20
N ALA A 566 17.67 6.80 44.45
CA ALA A 566 16.90 7.75 45.25
C ALA A 566 17.62 9.10 45.44
N ASP A 567 18.96 9.09 45.45
CA ASP A 567 19.82 10.28 45.50
C ASP A 567 19.94 11.04 44.16
N GLN A 568 19.15 10.64 43.14
CA GLN A 568 19.15 11.17 41.78
C GLN A 568 20.43 10.91 40.97
N SER A 569 21.40 10.18 41.52
CA SER A 569 22.52 9.68 40.72
C SER A 569 22.00 8.70 39.66
N SER A 570 22.58 8.77 38.46
CA SER A 570 22.12 7.96 37.33
C SER A 570 23.26 7.32 36.55
N ARG A 571 22.95 6.18 35.93
CA ARG A 571 23.84 5.42 35.06
C ARG A 571 23.09 4.99 33.81
N TYR A 572 23.79 4.95 32.68
CA TYR A 572 23.27 4.38 31.45
C TYR A 572 23.58 2.88 31.44
N VAL A 573 22.54 2.09 31.22
CA VAL A 573 22.63 0.63 31.13
C VAL A 573 22.35 0.25 29.69
N MET A 574 23.30 -0.44 29.06
CA MET A 574 23.11 -1.04 27.75
C MET A 574 22.11 -2.18 27.87
N VAL A 575 21.07 -2.17 27.03
CA VAL A 575 20.01 -3.18 27.04
C VAL A 575 19.75 -3.68 25.63
N SER A 576 19.34 -4.94 25.53
CA SER A 576 18.72 -5.47 24.32
C SER A 576 17.21 -5.32 24.40
N ARG A 577 16.51 -5.46 23.27
CA ARG A 577 15.03 -5.42 23.24
C ARG A 577 14.38 -6.48 24.14
N GLU A 578 15.07 -7.60 24.31
CA GLU A 578 14.64 -8.76 25.08
C GLU A 578 15.05 -8.68 26.55
N SER A 579 15.91 -7.72 26.91
CA SER A 579 16.44 -7.62 28.27
C SER A 579 15.33 -7.41 29.29
N SER A 580 15.29 -8.34 30.25
CA SER A 580 14.31 -8.34 31.32
C SER A 580 14.61 -7.26 32.37
N ALA A 581 13.60 -6.81 33.11
CA ALA A 581 13.79 -5.89 34.22
C ALA A 581 14.78 -6.44 35.26
N ARG A 582 14.82 -7.76 35.46
CA ARG A 582 15.81 -8.44 36.31
C ARG A 582 17.23 -8.25 35.78
N GLU A 583 17.46 -8.43 34.49
CA GLU A 583 18.78 -8.21 33.87
C GLU A 583 19.21 -6.76 33.97
N VAL A 584 18.29 -5.80 33.80
CA VAL A 584 18.57 -4.38 33.98
C VAL A 584 18.93 -4.06 35.42
N VAL A 585 18.27 -4.67 36.42
CA VAL A 585 18.67 -4.55 37.83
C VAL A 585 20.10 -5.07 38.04
N LEU A 586 20.43 -6.26 37.50
CA LEU A 586 21.76 -6.84 37.62
C LEU A 586 22.82 -5.95 36.96
N ALA A 587 22.54 -5.40 35.79
CA ALA A 587 23.44 -4.50 35.09
C ALA A 587 23.60 -3.16 35.82
N ALA A 588 22.50 -2.57 36.31
CA ALA A 588 22.53 -1.35 37.11
C ALA A 588 23.34 -1.54 38.40
N LEU A 589 23.16 -2.65 39.13
CA LEU A 589 23.94 -2.95 40.34
C LEU A 589 25.45 -2.98 40.06
N ARG A 590 25.87 -3.53 38.91
CA ARG A 590 27.28 -3.49 38.47
C ARG A 590 27.75 -2.07 38.16
N GLU A 591 26.97 -1.29 37.40
CA GLU A 591 27.30 0.09 37.03
C GLU A 591 27.35 1.06 38.23
N PHE A 592 26.51 0.81 39.24
CA PHE A 592 26.49 1.54 40.50
C PHE A 592 27.46 0.98 41.55
N GLN A 593 28.16 -0.13 41.25
CA GLN A 593 29.11 -0.81 42.15
C GLN A 593 28.49 -1.21 43.51
N VAL A 594 27.26 -1.72 43.49
CA VAL A 594 26.54 -2.19 44.68
C VAL A 594 26.81 -3.69 44.87
N CYS A 595 27.36 -4.07 46.03
CA CYS A 595 27.76 -5.46 46.35
C CYS A 595 26.67 -6.30 47.04
N GLU A 596 25.46 -5.77 47.21
CA GLU A 596 24.34 -6.47 47.84
C GLU A 596 23.69 -7.51 46.90
N ALA A 597 22.96 -8.47 47.48
CA ALA A 597 22.25 -9.49 46.73
C ALA A 597 21.19 -8.86 45.82
N ALA A 598 21.12 -9.30 44.56
CA ALA A 598 20.27 -8.67 43.57
C ALA A 598 18.77 -8.85 43.88
N GLU A 599 18.38 -9.84 44.70
CA GLU A 599 17.03 -10.08 45.20
C GLU A 599 16.55 -8.97 46.14
N ALA A 600 17.47 -8.21 46.74
CA ALA A 600 17.17 -7.06 47.57
C ALA A 600 16.73 -5.84 46.74
N TYR A 601 16.87 -5.87 45.42
CA TYR A 601 16.57 -4.73 44.54
C TYR A 601 15.46 -5.04 43.56
N SER A 602 14.73 -3.99 43.18
CA SER A 602 13.75 -4.05 42.11
C SER A 602 13.82 -2.80 41.23
N LEU A 603 13.44 -2.95 39.96
CA LEU A 603 13.28 -1.81 39.06
C LEU A 603 11.90 -1.19 39.28
N CYS A 604 11.87 0.09 39.58
CA CYS A 604 10.65 0.87 39.73
C CYS A 604 10.55 1.90 38.62
N GLU A 605 9.37 2.05 38.03
CA GLU A 605 9.04 3.18 37.18
C GLU A 605 8.38 4.26 38.03
N VAL A 606 8.91 5.49 37.94
CA VAL A 606 8.30 6.67 38.54
C VAL A 606 7.84 7.57 37.40
N SER A 607 6.56 7.87 37.36
CA SER A 607 5.92 8.75 36.37
C SER A 607 5.20 9.89 37.06
N VAL A 608 5.13 11.05 36.40
CA VAL A 608 4.47 12.24 36.95
C VAL A 608 3.31 12.63 36.06
N SER A 609 2.10 12.72 36.62
CA SER A 609 0.92 13.13 35.85
C SER A 609 0.95 14.63 35.52
N PRO A 610 0.20 15.09 34.50
CA PRO A 610 0.13 16.52 34.16
C PRO A 610 -0.31 17.42 35.33
N GLU A 611 -1.08 16.87 36.28
CA GLU A 611 -1.52 17.55 37.50
C GLU A 611 -0.46 17.57 38.63
N GLY A 612 0.71 16.97 38.40
CA GLY A 612 1.81 16.90 39.37
C GLY A 612 1.83 15.66 40.25
N PHE A 613 0.94 14.68 40.05
CA PHE A 613 0.90 13.49 40.91
C PHE A 613 1.99 12.48 40.54
N ILE A 614 2.78 12.08 41.54
CA ILE A 614 3.83 11.06 41.40
C ILE A 614 3.21 9.66 41.53
N LYS A 615 3.39 8.84 40.49
CA LYS A 615 3.00 7.42 40.48
C LYS A 615 4.24 6.55 40.44
N GLN A 616 4.38 5.68 41.44
CA GLN A 616 5.46 4.70 41.52
C GLN A 616 4.93 3.29 41.31
N ARG A 617 5.53 2.56 40.37
CA ARG A 617 5.18 1.19 40.04
C ARG A 617 6.40 0.29 40.05
N ARG A 618 6.38 -0.79 40.85
CA ARG A 618 7.39 -1.86 40.74
C ARG A 618 7.14 -2.66 39.46
N LEU A 619 8.17 -2.81 38.64
CA LEU A 619 8.09 -3.59 37.42
C LEU A 619 8.28 -5.08 37.72
N PRO A 620 7.52 -5.98 37.06
CA PRO A 620 7.75 -7.42 37.16
C PRO A 620 9.13 -7.79 36.61
N ASP A 621 9.82 -8.71 37.28
CA ASP A 621 11.19 -9.13 36.93
C ASP A 621 11.34 -9.63 35.48
N HIS A 622 10.27 -10.21 34.92
CA HIS A 622 10.22 -10.75 33.55
C HIS A 622 9.80 -9.73 32.48
N LEU A 623 9.50 -8.49 32.85
CA LEU A 623 9.09 -7.45 31.90
C LEU A 623 10.27 -7.07 30.98
N ASN A 624 10.06 -7.04 29.68
CA ASN A 624 11.04 -6.65 28.66
C ASN A 624 10.61 -5.37 27.91
N LYS A 625 11.31 -4.98 26.83
CA LYS A 625 11.03 -3.78 26.02
C LYS A 625 11.00 -2.48 26.85
N LEU A 626 11.91 -2.37 27.83
CA LEU A 626 11.95 -1.25 28.77
C LEU A 626 12.25 0.10 28.07
N ALA A 627 13.20 0.13 27.13
CA ALA A 627 13.51 1.35 26.40
C ALA A 627 12.34 1.86 25.53
N GLU A 628 11.51 0.95 25.00
CA GLU A 628 10.33 1.29 24.18
C GLU A 628 9.10 1.65 25.03
N SER A 629 9.04 1.25 26.30
CA SER A 629 7.86 1.41 27.16
C SER A 629 7.89 2.61 28.09
N ILE A 630 9.06 3.21 28.31
CA ILE A 630 9.19 4.37 29.19
C ILE A 630 8.58 5.64 28.58
N GLN A 631 7.80 6.38 29.37
CA GLN A 631 7.22 7.66 28.96
C GLN A 631 8.19 8.84 29.16
N LEU A 632 7.97 9.95 28.46
CA LEU A 632 8.82 11.17 28.58
C LEU A 632 8.81 11.78 29.99
N ASN A 633 7.66 11.72 30.65
CA ASN A 633 7.41 12.12 32.04
C ASN A 633 7.68 10.98 33.04
N ALA A 634 8.44 9.96 32.65
CA ALA A 634 8.81 8.84 33.51
C ALA A 634 10.32 8.58 33.53
N ARG A 635 10.79 7.95 34.62
CA ARG A 635 12.18 7.54 34.83
C ARG A 635 12.21 6.18 35.53
N TYR A 636 13.23 5.36 35.22
CA TYR A 636 13.46 4.10 35.93
C TYR A 636 14.40 4.29 37.11
N TYR A 637 14.04 3.71 38.24
CA TYR A 637 14.78 3.78 39.49
C TYR A 637 15.14 2.38 39.98
N LEU A 638 16.37 2.24 40.45
CA LEU A 638 16.83 1.07 41.20
C LEU A 638 16.44 1.25 42.67
N LYS A 639 15.43 0.49 43.13
CA LYS A 639 14.92 0.57 44.51
C LYS A 639 15.44 -0.59 45.34
N ASN A 640 16.00 -0.29 46.52
CA ASN A 640 16.22 -1.31 47.55
C ASN A 640 14.87 -1.64 48.21
N ASN A 641 14.48 -2.91 48.21
CA ASN A 641 13.21 -3.41 48.71
C ASN A 641 13.04 -3.22 50.22
N SER A 642 14.15 -3.05 50.96
CA SER A 642 14.14 -2.76 52.40
C SER A 642 13.97 -1.27 52.73
N GLN A 643 14.19 -0.38 51.76
CA GLN A 643 14.06 1.07 51.94
C GLN A 643 12.66 1.57 51.52
N THR A 644 12.05 2.37 52.39
CA THR A 644 10.71 2.94 52.20
C THR A 644 10.73 4.40 51.73
N GLU A 645 11.90 5.02 51.63
CA GLU A 645 12.04 6.41 51.19
C GLU A 645 11.45 6.63 49.78
N PRO A 646 10.87 7.82 49.53
CA PRO A 646 10.36 8.18 48.22
C PRO A 646 11.52 8.28 47.22
N LEU A 647 11.34 7.70 46.03
CA LEU A 647 12.37 7.67 44.98
C LEU A 647 12.55 9.01 44.25
N CYS A 648 11.53 9.87 44.28
CA CYS A 648 11.49 11.17 43.61
C CYS A 648 10.82 12.17 44.55
N SER A 649 11.44 13.34 44.73
CA SER A 649 10.84 14.46 45.47
C SER A 649 9.89 15.27 44.57
N ASP A 650 9.09 16.15 45.18
CA ASP A 650 8.19 17.05 44.48
C ASP A 650 8.94 18.02 43.55
N GLU A 651 10.14 18.48 43.95
CA GLU A 651 10.99 19.34 43.13
C GLU A 651 11.45 18.62 41.84
N HIS A 652 11.98 17.40 41.98
CA HIS A 652 12.40 16.60 40.82
C HIS A 652 11.20 16.19 39.94
N ALA A 653 10.01 16.02 40.52
CA ALA A 653 8.80 15.75 39.76
C ALA A 653 8.38 16.94 38.88
N GLN A 654 8.51 18.17 39.40
CA GLN A 654 8.29 19.39 38.62
C GLN A 654 9.33 19.56 37.50
N GLU A 655 10.59 19.26 37.77
CA GLU A 655 11.64 19.25 36.75
C GLU A 655 11.37 18.23 35.65
N LEU A 656 11.02 16.99 36.03
CA LEU A 656 10.65 15.93 35.09
C LEU A 656 9.46 16.32 34.21
N LEU A 657 8.43 16.95 34.79
CA LEU A 657 7.32 17.48 34.01
C LEU A 657 7.76 18.55 33.02
N LYS A 658 8.60 19.48 33.45
CA LYS A 658 9.13 20.53 32.59
C LYS A 658 9.99 19.96 31.46
N GLU A 659 10.82 18.97 31.74
CA GLU A 659 11.63 18.23 30.74
C GLU A 659 10.77 17.44 29.75
N SER A 660 9.62 16.92 30.20
CA SER A 660 8.72 16.14 29.34
C SER A 660 8.00 16.99 28.29
N GLN A 661 7.98 18.32 28.46
CA GLN A 661 7.38 19.26 27.49
C GLN A 661 8.37 19.56 26.36
N ILE A 662 8.36 18.70 25.33
CA ILE A 662 9.22 18.84 24.16
C ILE A 662 8.51 19.70 23.10
N SER A 663 9.19 20.75 22.65
CA SER A 663 8.78 21.55 21.49
C SER A 663 9.40 21.02 20.21
N LEU A 664 8.69 21.15 19.08
CA LEU A 664 9.18 20.69 17.78
C LEU A 664 10.54 21.30 17.41
N LEU A 665 10.80 22.57 17.79
CA LEU A 665 12.05 23.26 17.49
C LEU A 665 13.29 22.63 18.16
N GLN A 666 13.11 21.80 19.19
CA GLN A 666 14.20 21.09 19.87
C GLN A 666 14.59 19.79 19.15
N LEU A 667 13.73 19.28 18.25
CA LEU A 667 13.97 18.03 17.55
C LEU A 667 14.80 18.25 16.29
N SER A 668 15.57 17.24 15.88
CA SER A 668 16.26 17.25 14.60
C SER A 668 15.26 17.13 13.45
N THR A 669 15.33 18.03 12.47
CA THR A 669 14.47 17.96 11.28
C THR A 669 14.70 16.69 10.46
N LEU A 670 15.90 16.10 10.55
CA LEU A 670 16.22 14.84 9.89
C LEU A 670 15.54 13.69 10.62
N GLU A 671 15.71 13.59 11.93
CA GLU A 671 15.14 12.50 12.72
C GLU A 671 13.61 12.52 12.67
N VAL A 672 12.97 13.69 12.74
CA VAL A 672 11.52 13.82 12.59
C VAL A 672 11.05 13.29 11.23
N ALA A 673 11.72 13.66 10.13
CA ALA A 673 11.38 13.19 8.79
C ALA A 673 11.62 11.68 8.62
N THR A 674 12.68 11.15 9.21
CA THR A 674 13.01 9.71 9.21
C THR A 674 11.94 8.92 9.95
N GLN A 675 11.55 9.34 11.15
CA GLN A 675 10.51 8.66 11.94
C GLN A 675 9.13 8.71 11.28
N ILE A 676 8.75 9.86 10.70
CA ILE A 676 7.54 10.00 9.89
C ILE A 676 7.59 9.01 8.71
N SER A 677 8.70 8.97 7.98
CA SER A 677 8.84 8.10 6.80
C SER A 677 8.83 6.61 7.14
N ILE A 678 9.41 6.21 8.27
CA ILE A 678 9.35 4.82 8.77
C ILE A 678 7.90 4.44 9.06
N ARG A 679 7.18 5.28 9.82
CA ARG A 679 5.78 5.06 10.19
C ARG A 679 4.90 4.96 8.95
N ASP A 680 4.99 5.93 8.05
CA ASP A 680 4.18 5.99 6.85
C ASP A 680 4.46 4.82 5.91
N PHE A 681 5.73 4.41 5.79
CA PHE A 681 6.09 3.25 4.97
C PHE A 681 5.54 1.95 5.54
N GLN A 682 5.52 1.78 6.87
CA GLN A 682 4.93 0.61 7.51
C GLN A 682 3.43 0.49 7.22
N ILE A 683 2.70 1.61 7.29
CA ILE A 683 1.27 1.64 6.94
C ILE A 683 1.11 1.36 5.45
N PHE A 684 1.82 2.08 4.58
CA PHE A 684 1.73 1.92 3.12
C PHE A 684 2.03 0.49 2.66
N ARG A 685 3.06 -0.15 3.22
CA ARG A 685 3.43 -1.54 2.92
C ARG A 685 2.38 -2.55 3.38
N SER A 686 1.60 -2.22 4.41
CA SER A 686 0.56 -3.10 4.94
C SER A 686 -0.74 -3.05 4.13
N ILE A 687 -0.89 -2.07 3.24
CA ILE A 687 -2.07 -1.96 2.36
C ILE A 687 -2.07 -3.10 1.36
N GLU A 688 -3.14 -3.88 1.36
CA GLU A 688 -3.28 -4.96 0.40
C GLU A 688 -3.80 -4.46 -0.96
N PRO A 689 -3.39 -5.09 -2.07
CA PRO A 689 -3.96 -4.80 -3.40
C PRO A 689 -5.49 -4.90 -3.43
N THR A 690 -6.06 -5.82 -2.65
CA THR A 690 -7.49 -6.07 -2.54
C THR A 690 -8.23 -4.90 -1.89
N GLU A 691 -7.61 -4.17 -0.96
CA GLU A 691 -8.20 -2.98 -0.30
C GLU A 691 -8.47 -1.86 -1.29
N TYR A 692 -7.57 -1.64 -2.27
CA TYR A 692 -7.81 -0.65 -3.34
C TYR A 692 -9.04 -0.99 -4.16
N VAL A 693 -9.22 -2.28 -4.51
CA VAL A 693 -10.38 -2.76 -5.27
C VAL A 693 -11.64 -2.68 -4.42
N ALA A 694 -11.57 -3.10 -3.15
CA ALA A 694 -12.70 -3.04 -2.23
C ALA A 694 -13.18 -1.61 -2.00
N ASN A 695 -12.26 -0.67 -1.77
CA ASN A 695 -12.58 0.75 -1.60
C ASN A 695 -13.23 1.33 -2.86
N LEU A 696 -12.64 1.07 -4.03
CA LEU A 696 -13.08 1.62 -5.31
C LEU A 696 -14.47 1.13 -5.72
N PHE A 697 -14.78 -0.14 -5.46
CA PHE A 697 -16.07 -0.77 -5.78
C PHE A 697 -17.03 -0.83 -4.57
N ARG A 698 -16.67 -0.23 -3.43
CA ARG A 698 -17.45 -0.21 -2.18
C ARG A 698 -17.84 -1.62 -1.69
N LEU A 699 -16.90 -2.55 -1.74
CA LEU A 699 -17.07 -3.95 -1.31
C LEU A 699 -16.68 -4.12 0.17
N GLY A 700 -17.37 -5.00 0.89
CA GLY A 700 -16.92 -5.48 2.21
C GLY A 700 -16.99 -4.48 3.38
N GLY A 701 -17.57 -3.29 3.17
CA GLY A 701 -17.73 -2.26 4.21
C GLY A 701 -16.40 -1.65 4.68
N ALA A 702 -16.43 -0.92 5.80
CA ALA A 702 -15.26 -0.19 6.30
C ALA A 702 -14.10 -1.11 6.72
N ALA A 703 -14.39 -2.30 7.25
CA ALA A 703 -13.38 -3.25 7.70
C ALA A 703 -12.50 -3.82 6.57
N ALA A 704 -12.99 -3.79 5.32
CA ALA A 704 -12.25 -4.28 4.15
C ALA A 704 -11.16 -3.34 3.64
N CYS A 705 -11.01 -2.14 4.24
CA CYS A 705 -10.11 -1.08 3.77
C CYS A 705 -9.30 -0.46 4.92
N GLU A 706 -9.04 -1.20 6.00
CA GLU A 706 -8.46 -0.67 7.25
C GLU A 706 -7.13 0.06 7.03
N HIS A 707 -6.16 -0.56 6.36
CA HIS A 707 -4.83 0.03 6.19
C HIS A 707 -4.86 1.18 5.18
N LEU A 708 -5.68 1.04 4.12
CA LEU A 708 -5.88 2.10 3.14
C LEU A 708 -6.48 3.36 3.81
N GLN A 709 -7.48 3.20 4.68
CA GLN A 709 -8.07 4.28 5.47
C GLN A 709 -7.05 4.88 6.44
N ALA A 710 -6.30 4.05 7.17
CA ALA A 710 -5.26 4.50 8.08
C ALA A 710 -4.16 5.33 7.37
N PHE A 711 -3.85 5.00 6.11
CA PHE A 711 -2.91 5.75 5.29
C PHE A 711 -3.47 7.13 4.89
N GLU A 712 -4.75 7.18 4.47
CA GLU A 712 -5.45 8.45 4.18
C GLU A 712 -5.55 9.35 5.42
N GLU A 713 -5.91 8.78 6.56
CA GLU A 713 -5.98 9.50 7.84
C GLU A 713 -4.63 10.04 8.29
N THR A 714 -3.56 9.28 8.06
CA THR A 714 -2.19 9.72 8.39
C THR A 714 -1.81 10.95 7.56
N LEU A 715 -2.08 10.95 6.26
CA LEU A 715 -1.88 12.12 5.40
C LEU A 715 -2.66 13.35 5.90
N ASN A 716 -3.93 13.16 6.27
CA ASN A 716 -4.78 14.25 6.77
C ASN A 716 -4.26 14.80 8.10
N ARG A 717 -3.87 13.92 9.01
CA ARG A 717 -3.29 14.29 10.31
C ARG A 717 -2.01 15.10 10.13
N GLU A 718 -1.11 14.68 9.24
CA GLU A 718 0.12 15.40 8.95
C GLU A 718 -0.13 16.76 8.30
N THR A 719 -1.11 16.84 7.40
CA THR A 719 -1.52 18.10 6.75
C THR A 719 -2.03 19.12 7.76
N PHE A 720 -2.85 18.70 8.74
CA PHE A 720 -3.39 19.58 9.77
C PHE A 720 -2.48 19.78 10.99
N TRP A 721 -1.47 18.94 11.19
CA TRP A 721 -0.44 19.13 12.22
C TRP A 721 0.30 20.46 12.03
N VAL A 722 0.69 20.77 10.79
CA VAL A 722 1.43 21.99 10.45
C VAL A 722 0.67 23.29 10.82
N PRO A 723 -0.55 23.55 10.31
CA PRO A 723 -1.28 24.77 10.66
C PRO A 723 -1.58 24.84 12.16
N SER A 724 -1.86 23.70 12.81
CA SER A 724 -2.14 23.67 14.25
C SER A 724 -0.97 24.16 15.08
N GLU A 725 0.25 23.68 14.81
CA GLU A 725 1.46 24.12 15.52
C GLU A 725 1.83 25.57 15.21
N VAL A 726 1.73 25.99 13.94
CA VAL A 726 2.07 27.35 13.52
C VAL A 726 1.13 28.38 14.13
N LEU A 727 -0.17 28.07 14.23
CA LEU A 727 -1.17 28.98 14.79
C LEU A 727 -1.16 29.01 16.32
N ARG A 728 -0.82 27.90 16.98
CA ARG A 728 -0.70 27.82 18.44
C ARG A 728 0.50 28.62 18.96
N GLU A 729 1.56 28.77 18.16
CA GLU A 729 2.72 29.59 18.55
C GLU A 729 2.38 31.08 18.53
N THR A 730 2.45 31.72 19.70
CA THR A 730 2.11 33.14 19.88
C THR A 730 3.25 34.07 19.49
N GLY A 731 4.51 33.64 19.63
CA GLY A 731 5.69 34.46 19.37
C GLY A 731 6.03 34.52 17.88
N LEU A 732 6.03 35.73 17.29
CA LEU A 732 6.32 35.93 15.86
C LEU A 732 7.64 35.27 15.41
N LEU A 733 8.75 35.53 16.11
CA LEU A 733 10.06 34.97 15.72
C LEU A 733 10.12 33.45 15.88
N LYS A 734 9.45 32.89 16.89
CA LYS A 734 9.34 31.42 17.05
C LYS A 734 8.49 30.82 15.94
N ARG A 735 7.41 31.48 15.55
CA ARG A 735 6.55 31.08 14.42
C ARG A 735 7.32 31.05 13.10
N VAL A 736 8.14 32.07 12.83
CA VAL A 736 9.04 32.07 11.65
C VAL A 736 10.01 30.89 11.70
N LYS A 737 10.59 30.60 12.88
CA LYS A 737 11.46 29.43 13.07
C LYS A 737 10.71 28.12 12.82
N LEU A 738 9.45 27.99 13.24
CA LEU A 738 8.62 26.80 12.99
C LEU A 738 8.36 26.61 11.49
N ILE A 739 7.97 27.66 10.76
CA ILE A 739 7.77 27.58 9.30
C ILE A 739 9.05 27.10 8.61
N LYS A 740 10.20 27.70 8.94
CA LYS A 740 11.52 27.27 8.46
C LYS A 740 11.83 25.82 8.84
N HIS A 741 11.44 25.38 10.03
CA HIS A 741 11.68 24.02 10.52
C HIS A 741 10.86 23.00 9.71
N TYR A 742 9.58 23.27 9.45
CA TYR A 742 8.73 22.44 8.60
C TYR A 742 9.24 22.33 7.17
N LEU A 743 9.72 23.43 6.57
CA LEU A 743 10.32 23.38 5.23
C LEU A 743 11.54 22.45 5.15
N LYS A 744 12.34 22.40 6.22
CA LYS A 744 13.45 21.45 6.31
C LYS A 744 12.99 20.01 6.49
N ILE A 745 11.93 19.77 7.29
CA ILE A 745 11.34 18.44 7.42
C ILE A 745 10.81 17.97 6.06
N ALA A 746 10.07 18.82 5.33
CA ALA A 746 9.55 18.50 4.00
C ALA A 746 10.67 18.16 2.99
N LEU A 747 11.79 18.90 3.05
CA LEU A 747 12.98 18.61 2.25
C LEU A 747 13.56 17.22 2.59
N ASN A 748 13.71 16.89 3.88
CA ASN A 748 14.19 15.57 4.29
C ASN A 748 13.22 14.43 3.94
N CYS A 749 11.90 14.68 3.95
CA CYS A 749 10.90 13.73 3.46
C CYS A 749 11.07 13.47 1.95
N ARG A 750 11.34 14.52 1.16
CA ARG A 750 11.67 14.38 -0.27
C ARG A 750 12.89 13.50 -0.49
N ASP A 751 13.96 13.75 0.27
CA ASP A 751 15.22 13.01 0.16
C ASP A 751 15.05 11.55 0.61
N SER A 752 14.18 11.30 1.59
CA SER A 752 13.70 9.97 2.00
C SER A 752 12.81 9.28 0.96
N ARG A 753 12.39 9.98 -0.11
CA ARG A 753 11.40 9.54 -1.12
C ARG A 753 10.00 9.31 -0.52
N ASN A 754 9.69 10.04 0.53
CA ASN A 754 8.35 10.14 1.10
C ASN A 754 7.64 11.38 0.55
N PHE A 755 7.04 11.23 -0.63
CA PHE A 755 6.32 12.32 -1.29
C PHE A 755 4.97 12.61 -0.63
N ASN A 756 4.41 11.63 0.08
CA ASN A 756 3.14 11.77 0.79
C ASN A 756 3.24 12.79 1.93
N SER A 757 4.19 12.61 2.87
CA SER A 757 4.39 13.54 3.99
C SER A 757 5.00 14.87 3.54
N MET A 758 5.87 14.86 2.52
CA MET A 758 6.35 16.10 1.90
C MET A 758 5.16 16.95 1.43
N PHE A 759 4.24 16.35 0.68
CA PHE A 759 3.03 17.02 0.22
C PHE A 759 2.13 17.47 1.37
N ALA A 760 1.96 16.64 2.41
CA ALA A 760 1.18 16.98 3.60
C ALA A 760 1.68 18.27 4.25
N ILE A 761 3.00 18.36 4.46
CA ILE A 761 3.63 19.51 5.11
C ILE A 761 3.50 20.76 4.23
N ILE A 762 3.78 20.65 2.94
CA ILE A 762 3.67 21.77 1.99
C ILE A 762 2.23 22.25 1.86
N SER A 763 1.26 21.33 1.85
CA SER A 763 -0.17 21.66 1.83
C SER A 763 -0.61 22.35 3.12
N GLY A 764 -0.09 21.91 4.27
CA GLY A 764 -0.34 22.55 5.56
C GLY A 764 0.22 23.97 5.64
N LEU A 765 1.43 24.22 5.10
CA LEU A 765 2.00 25.56 4.99
C LEU A 765 1.24 26.45 3.99
N SER A 766 0.73 25.85 2.91
CA SER A 766 -0.09 26.52 1.88
C SER A 766 -1.54 26.75 2.33
N HIS A 767 -1.92 26.26 3.52
CA HIS A 767 -3.26 26.43 4.03
C HIS A 767 -3.57 27.92 4.27
N SER A 768 -4.79 28.36 3.96
CA SER A 768 -5.17 29.78 4.00
C SER A 768 -4.95 30.41 5.39
N SER A 769 -5.17 29.64 6.46
CA SER A 769 -4.92 30.08 7.84
C SER A 769 -3.45 30.36 8.15
N VAL A 770 -2.51 29.73 7.43
CA VAL A 770 -1.06 29.97 7.56
C VAL A 770 -0.59 31.02 6.58
N MET A 771 -1.02 30.95 5.32
CA MET A 771 -0.63 31.89 4.26
C MET A 771 -1.06 33.34 4.54
N ARG A 772 -2.16 33.54 5.29
CA ARG A 772 -2.60 34.88 5.69
C ARG A 772 -1.68 35.57 6.71
N LEU A 773 -0.74 34.86 7.33
CA LEU A 773 0.17 35.40 8.36
C LEU A 773 1.33 36.18 7.74
N ARG A 774 1.02 37.27 7.01
CA ARG A 774 2.00 38.05 6.22
C ARG A 774 3.23 38.46 7.02
N SER A 775 3.05 38.94 8.25
CA SER A 775 4.16 39.34 9.13
C SER A 775 5.17 38.24 9.44
N ALA A 776 4.77 36.96 9.40
CA ALA A 776 5.68 35.83 9.55
C ALA A 776 6.37 35.49 8.23
N TRP A 777 5.66 35.52 7.12
CA TRP A 777 6.21 35.26 5.79
C TRP A 777 7.22 36.34 5.37
N ASP A 778 6.93 37.62 5.60
CA ASP A 778 7.83 38.74 5.29
C ASP A 778 9.16 38.68 6.07
N LYS A 779 9.19 37.98 7.20
CA LYS A 779 10.38 37.77 8.04
C LYS A 779 11.09 36.44 7.75
N LEU A 780 10.52 35.60 6.89
CA LEU A 780 11.16 34.35 6.48
C LEU A 780 12.33 34.69 5.55
N PRO A 781 13.54 34.14 5.75
CA PRO A 781 14.65 34.42 4.85
C PRO A 781 14.37 33.91 3.43
N SER A 782 14.73 34.68 2.41
CA SER A 782 14.45 34.41 0.99
C SER A 782 14.91 33.03 0.49
N LYS A 783 15.98 32.46 1.05
CA LYS A 783 16.41 31.08 0.79
C LYS A 783 15.29 30.06 1.06
N TYR A 784 14.51 30.27 2.12
CA TYR A 784 13.42 29.38 2.53
C TYR A 784 12.13 29.67 1.78
N GLU A 785 11.87 30.92 1.38
CA GLU A 785 10.79 31.24 0.44
C GLU A 785 11.00 30.54 -0.90
N LYS A 786 12.22 30.60 -1.44
CA LYS A 786 12.59 29.85 -2.65
C LYS A 786 12.44 28.34 -2.45
N LEU A 787 12.91 27.80 -1.32
CA LEU A 787 12.73 26.38 -1.02
C LEU A 787 11.25 25.99 -0.97
N PHE A 788 10.39 26.82 -0.39
CA PHE A 788 8.94 26.58 -0.37
C PHE A 788 8.37 26.53 -1.80
N SER A 789 8.72 27.51 -2.63
CA SER A 789 8.31 27.54 -4.05
C SER A 789 8.82 26.33 -4.82
N ASP A 790 10.09 25.93 -4.66
CA ASP A 790 10.69 24.79 -5.34
C ASP A 790 10.00 23.46 -4.93
N LEU A 791 9.59 23.34 -3.66
CA LEU A 791 8.86 22.16 -3.17
C LEU A 791 7.40 22.15 -3.63
N GLN A 792 6.74 23.30 -3.76
CA GLN A 792 5.40 23.43 -4.34
C GLN A 792 5.40 23.09 -5.83
N ASP A 793 6.40 23.56 -6.58
CA ASP A 793 6.52 23.36 -8.03
C ASP A 793 6.53 21.89 -8.44
N LEU A 794 7.06 21.00 -7.58
CA LEU A 794 7.03 19.56 -7.83
C LEU A 794 5.59 19.01 -7.97
N PHE A 795 4.64 19.60 -7.22
CA PHE A 795 3.24 19.19 -7.16
C PHE A 795 2.32 20.11 -7.98
N ASP A 796 2.90 20.78 -8.98
CA ASP A 796 2.15 21.58 -9.96
C ASP A 796 1.08 20.72 -10.66
N PRO A 797 -0.20 21.13 -10.63
CA PRO A 797 -1.30 20.31 -11.16
C PRO A 797 -1.32 20.23 -12.68
N SER A 798 -0.69 21.17 -13.38
CA SER A 798 -0.75 21.29 -14.83
C SER A 798 -0.21 20.03 -15.50
N ARG A 799 -0.83 19.69 -16.65
CA ARG A 799 -0.53 18.46 -17.42
C ARG A 799 -0.57 17.19 -16.55
N ASN A 800 -1.50 17.12 -15.60
CA ASN A 800 -1.72 15.98 -14.70
C ASN A 800 -0.49 15.65 -13.83
N MET A 801 0.03 16.64 -13.09
CA MET A 801 1.18 16.46 -12.18
C MET A 801 2.44 16.01 -12.91
N ALA A 802 2.72 16.58 -14.09
CA ALA A 802 3.77 16.09 -14.99
C ALA A 802 5.16 16.07 -14.33
N LYS A 803 5.50 17.08 -13.52
CA LYS A 803 6.80 17.16 -12.83
C LYS A 803 6.99 16.00 -11.85
N TYR A 804 6.01 15.77 -10.97
CA TYR A 804 5.99 14.63 -10.06
C TYR A 804 6.02 13.27 -10.80
N ARG A 805 5.23 13.10 -11.85
CA ARG A 805 5.20 11.84 -12.63
C ARG A 805 6.52 11.57 -13.37
N ASN A 806 7.14 12.60 -13.91
CA ASN A 806 8.45 12.50 -14.55
C ASN A 806 9.53 12.12 -13.54
N LEU A 807 9.46 12.67 -12.32
CA LEU A 807 10.35 12.27 -11.23
C LEU A 807 10.16 10.79 -10.86
N LEU A 808 8.92 10.32 -10.71
CA LEU A 808 8.62 8.90 -10.44
C LEU A 808 9.09 7.96 -11.55
N SER A 809 9.08 8.42 -12.79
CA SER A 809 9.52 7.65 -13.95
C SER A 809 11.04 7.64 -14.13
N SER A 810 11.77 8.42 -13.33
CA SER A 810 13.23 8.51 -13.42
C SER A 810 13.88 7.18 -13.06
N PRO A 811 14.82 6.65 -13.88
CA PRO A 811 15.55 5.42 -13.56
C PRO A 811 16.34 5.49 -12.25
N SER A 812 16.72 6.69 -11.80
CA SER A 812 17.44 6.90 -10.54
C SER A 812 16.55 6.68 -9.30
N LEU A 813 15.23 6.75 -9.46
CA LEU A 813 14.28 6.61 -8.37
C LEU A 813 13.76 5.16 -8.31
N GLN A 814 14.44 4.34 -7.53
CA GLN A 814 14.05 2.95 -7.31
C GLN A 814 13.25 2.80 -6.01
N PRO A 815 12.33 1.81 -5.94
CA PRO A 815 11.67 1.44 -4.69
C PRO A 815 12.66 1.20 -3.54
N PRO A 816 12.25 1.44 -2.30
CA PRO A 816 10.92 1.90 -1.91
C PRO A 816 10.74 3.42 -1.98
N ILE A 817 9.50 3.77 -2.31
CA ILE A 817 9.00 5.13 -2.51
C ILE A 817 7.59 5.17 -1.88
N ILE A 818 7.29 6.21 -1.11
CA ILE A 818 5.91 6.46 -0.64
C ILE A 818 5.28 7.45 -1.63
N PRO A 819 4.33 7.00 -2.47
CA PRO A 819 3.71 7.86 -3.47
C PRO A 819 2.75 8.85 -2.81
N LEU A 820 2.45 9.91 -3.54
CA LEU A 820 1.37 10.84 -3.24
C LEU A 820 0.01 10.13 -3.34
N PHE A 821 -0.58 9.78 -2.20
CA PHE A 821 -1.84 9.03 -2.13
C PHE A 821 -3.02 9.70 -2.86
N PRO A 822 -3.22 11.03 -2.79
CA PRO A 822 -4.29 11.70 -3.53
C PRO A 822 -4.21 11.51 -5.05
N VAL A 823 -3.01 11.40 -5.62
CA VAL A 823 -2.84 11.14 -7.06
C VAL A 823 -3.22 9.70 -7.39
N VAL A 824 -2.80 8.73 -6.56
CA VAL A 824 -3.18 7.33 -6.72
C VAL A 824 -4.70 7.16 -6.64
N LYS A 825 -5.33 7.75 -5.63
CA LYS A 825 -6.79 7.72 -5.44
C LYS A 825 -7.50 8.35 -6.64
N LYS A 826 -7.07 9.54 -7.08
CA LYS A 826 -7.63 10.22 -8.25
C LYS A 826 -7.53 9.36 -9.52
N ASP A 827 -6.37 8.76 -9.78
CA ASP A 827 -6.15 7.94 -10.97
C ASP A 827 -7.07 6.71 -10.96
N LEU A 828 -7.19 6.01 -9.82
CA LEU A 828 -8.10 4.88 -9.66
C LEU A 828 -9.58 5.29 -9.81
N THR A 829 -10.01 6.40 -9.19
CA THR A 829 -11.37 6.94 -9.35
C THR A 829 -11.67 7.29 -10.80
N PHE A 830 -10.74 7.94 -11.51
CA PHE A 830 -10.92 8.29 -12.92
C PHE A 830 -11.01 7.04 -13.81
N LEU A 831 -10.22 6.00 -13.53
CA LEU A 831 -10.34 4.72 -14.21
C LEU A 831 -11.68 4.04 -13.92
N HIS A 832 -12.21 4.17 -12.71
CA HIS A 832 -13.49 3.59 -12.33
C HIS A 832 -14.68 4.32 -12.95
N ASP A 833 -14.76 5.63 -12.78
CA ASP A 833 -15.90 6.46 -13.23
C ASP A 833 -15.88 6.67 -14.75
N GLY A 834 -14.69 6.65 -15.37
CA GLY A 834 -14.54 6.84 -16.81
C GLY A 834 -14.85 5.60 -17.66
N ASN A 835 -15.04 4.42 -17.04
CA ASN A 835 -15.26 3.16 -17.76
C ASN A 835 -16.42 2.39 -17.12
N ASP A 836 -17.39 1.95 -17.90
CA ASP A 836 -18.50 1.15 -17.37
C ASP A 836 -18.03 -0.22 -16.90
N SER A 837 -18.53 -0.67 -15.74
CA SER A 837 -18.20 -2.00 -15.20
C SER A 837 -18.81 -3.14 -16.02
N ARG A 838 -19.89 -2.85 -16.77
CA ARG A 838 -20.54 -3.77 -17.70
C ARG A 838 -20.80 -3.08 -19.03
N VAL A 839 -20.53 -3.79 -20.13
CA VAL A 839 -20.76 -3.30 -21.50
C VAL A 839 -21.49 -4.39 -22.27
N GLU A 840 -22.68 -4.09 -22.78
CA GLU A 840 -23.56 -5.08 -23.45
C GLU A 840 -23.84 -6.31 -22.56
N GLY A 841 -24.11 -6.10 -21.27
CA GLY A 841 -24.37 -7.19 -20.30
C GLY A 841 -23.12 -7.95 -19.83
N LEU A 842 -22.00 -7.84 -20.55
CA LEU A 842 -20.73 -8.51 -20.23
C LEU A 842 -19.88 -7.71 -19.23
N VAL A 843 -19.09 -8.40 -18.41
CA VAL A 843 -18.12 -7.76 -17.50
C VAL A 843 -17.01 -7.11 -18.32
N ASN A 844 -16.74 -5.83 -18.06
CA ASN A 844 -15.67 -5.09 -18.72
C ASN A 844 -14.31 -5.44 -18.11
N PHE A 845 -13.67 -6.48 -18.64
CA PHE A 845 -12.36 -6.95 -18.15
C PHE A 845 -11.22 -5.98 -18.50
N GLU A 846 -11.34 -5.18 -19.56
CA GLU A 846 -10.35 -4.14 -19.87
C GLU A 846 -10.31 -3.05 -18.79
N LYS A 847 -11.47 -2.62 -18.26
CA LYS A 847 -11.53 -1.74 -17.08
C LYS A 847 -10.79 -2.36 -15.89
N LEU A 848 -11.09 -3.62 -15.59
CA LEU A 848 -10.48 -4.34 -14.46
C LEU A 848 -8.96 -4.48 -14.64
N ARG A 849 -8.49 -4.75 -15.86
CA ARG A 849 -7.05 -4.78 -16.20
C ARG A 849 -6.39 -3.42 -15.98
N MET A 850 -7.02 -2.32 -16.39
CA MET A 850 -6.47 -0.97 -16.18
C MET A 850 -6.30 -0.67 -14.69
N ILE A 851 -7.31 -1.00 -13.88
CA ILE A 851 -7.27 -0.85 -12.42
C ILE A 851 -6.18 -1.76 -11.80
N ALA A 852 -6.17 -3.04 -12.16
CA ALA A 852 -5.20 -4.01 -11.66
C ALA A 852 -3.75 -3.62 -11.99
N LYS A 853 -3.51 -3.07 -13.19
CA LYS A 853 -2.21 -2.53 -13.60
C LYS A 853 -1.75 -1.38 -12.70
N GLU A 854 -2.65 -0.46 -12.37
CA GLU A 854 -2.33 0.68 -11.50
C GLU A 854 -2.06 0.21 -10.06
N VAL A 855 -2.91 -0.66 -9.51
CA VAL A 855 -2.70 -1.24 -8.17
C VAL A 855 -1.37 -1.99 -8.08
N ARG A 856 -1.00 -2.78 -9.11
CA ARG A 856 0.31 -3.44 -9.16
C ARG A 856 1.47 -2.46 -9.32
N HIS A 857 1.27 -1.33 -9.99
CA HIS A 857 2.28 -0.28 -10.05
C HIS A 857 2.53 0.32 -8.67
N VAL A 858 1.47 0.67 -7.94
CA VAL A 858 1.55 1.21 -6.58
C VAL A 858 2.19 0.19 -5.62
N GLY A 859 1.77 -1.08 -5.67
CA GLY A 859 2.35 -2.14 -4.83
C GLY A 859 3.85 -2.35 -5.04
N ARG A 860 4.37 -2.12 -6.27
CA ARG A 860 5.82 -2.18 -6.53
C ARG A 860 6.60 -1.06 -5.84
N LEU A 861 5.97 0.09 -5.57
CA LEU A 861 6.62 1.19 -4.85
C LEU A 861 6.91 0.83 -3.38
N ALA A 862 6.16 -0.12 -2.81
CA ALA A 862 6.39 -0.64 -1.46
C ALA A 862 7.48 -1.74 -1.40
N SER A 863 8.09 -2.12 -2.53
CA SER A 863 9.10 -3.17 -2.57
C SER A 863 10.41 -2.72 -1.92
N ALA A 864 10.78 -3.34 -0.80
CA ALA A 864 12.02 -3.08 -0.07
C ALA A 864 12.75 -4.39 0.27
N ASN A 865 14.05 -4.43 0.05
CA ASN A 865 14.91 -5.58 0.35
C ASN A 865 15.57 -5.52 1.74
N GLN A 866 15.33 -4.45 2.51
CA GLN A 866 15.95 -4.16 3.81
C GLN A 866 14.90 -3.67 4.82
N ASP A 867 15.23 -3.74 6.11
CA ASP A 867 14.40 -3.19 7.19
C ASP A 867 14.17 -1.67 6.97
N PRO A 868 12.92 -1.18 7.00
CA PRO A 868 12.60 0.25 6.90
C PRO A 868 13.45 1.13 7.84
N ALA A 869 13.68 0.70 9.09
CA ALA A 869 14.41 1.50 10.08
C ALA A 869 15.88 1.69 9.67
N VAL A 870 16.51 0.66 9.12
CA VAL A 870 17.88 0.73 8.60
C VAL A 870 17.91 1.57 7.33
N MET A 871 16.95 1.36 6.44
CA MET A 871 16.91 2.05 5.15
C MET A 871 16.81 3.57 5.28
N PHE A 872 15.89 4.09 6.07
CA PHE A 872 15.68 5.53 6.18
C PHE A 872 16.76 6.25 7.00
N ARG A 873 17.55 5.51 7.80
CA ARG A 873 18.74 6.07 8.48
C ARG A 873 19.97 6.22 7.57
N HIS A 874 20.04 5.46 6.48
CA HIS A 874 21.19 5.48 5.54
C HIS A 874 20.96 6.39 4.33
N ARG A 875 19.75 6.93 4.17
CA ARG A 875 19.38 7.93 3.16
C ARG A 875 19.54 9.32 3.75
#